data_AF-A0A2N8UPH0-F1
#
_entry.id   AF-A0A2N8UPH0-F1
#
_cell.length_a   1.000
_cell.length_b   1.000
_cell.length_c   1.000
_cell.angle_alpha   90.00
_cell.angle_beta   90.00
_cell.angle_gamma   90.00
#
_symmetry.space_group_name_H-M   'P 1'
#
loop_
_entity.id
_entity.type
_entity.pdbx_description
1 polymer ?
#
loop_
_entity_poly.entity_id
_entity_poly.type
_entity_poly.pdbx_seq_one_letter_code
_entity_poly.pdbx_strand_id
1 'polypeptide(L)'
;MPPSSPIAWLRRVCLDDYGYNFALPALAIASALLSEAVIRRVSFTEIDFQTYVAQAALFLNGERDYTNIDPPNGSGPCVYPAAHLYVYSFFHWLTSGGSNILPAQHVFAALLTANNLLVALLYRQAGLPPLAVLPLILSKRIYSIFLLRMFNDPIAILFVYAALLAAIKARWNLSALLFSFGLGIKMNVLLFLPGLAAASFAYAGIKGAVSYVTLIVAVQGLLSLPFTLHDPHAYLSRAFDFSRAFLYVWTVNWRFVPEDTFLSQHFAKALLALHLALLVLFGLFRWTAIGSQGPRWILNNLSNNSRHLVRSQQVAVLCTAFTSNVIGILCSRSLHYQFYSWYFHQVPLLLWFSKLPVILKLLLPVALEWCWNVFPSTHLSSQVLLACHVVLVLGCLTVPGLIAAQQAPLVALYDDDEEDEVDNLLSTDDLLPSRKKAVEADADSDTLSALEQEAEYERQQALQRVAEARQAKAAKEAKLQKAFRRRIAVRRRILALLGKLSLLLRPILVLASIALIFVVPHPRSPVSKGTYVDENALQPGQARVYWDYFDVTYADMLSEKVNLWSGATSAERADFVYSELQSYGLEVNRQDYRYDDAGSKGHEAALSGTNVYARSATPRIDGREAVVLTASWRSRWQGENDPFAPADNLTAANIDARGRINVRGIASILALARYLSTQAHLSKDLIFVISDGHLEGIHAWSSAYFGSMPKGLHADPVSAGGSQVWNAISIDYPSDSFSSLEVQYEGFDGQLPNMDVVNTIVRIAESVAGGMPVEFGHKSAKSRLKEPVQRLAERYGVRLRADVEYELGNYENGVRAALRQVGFGVTGRASGPHGFFQRHHVDAITLYAVPATGPYGFFHMGRLIESFVRSMSNLLERLHHSQFFYLLLNPRRFVPIGTAILIPLFLSISLTISGLAQWFAQEKVSKQQREDVLSSLGQIAGMQGDVQPETPTLSWYRDQLTRKYLALLDGEGGVAAKIDAHADALRESMRPIAATLSCVGSAALVGVGVLSQSDVLFAGLSAPTQAKHLIAVRSAIMLLPAAAAVLVRSRCTVHRARRIGSLLIAFAYLQAGMLVAVLSVLNFALAAFLALAAYAALRIASGRPYPTASSSAAWSGFLRGAAVLVFSPIFWATVLHSSLGGMARSEIAKVVAHWKLFNAATVPIVCLAYLPIVLQAQLGAFLRV
;
A
#
# COMPACT_ATOMS: atom_id res chain seq x y z
N MET A 1 -10.91 34.90 8.48
CA MET A 1 -9.92 33.90 8.95
C MET A 1 -8.59 34.21 8.28
N PRO A 2 -7.47 34.31 9.01
CA PRO A 2 -6.21 34.59 8.36
C PRO A 2 -5.86 33.43 7.40
N PRO A 3 -5.36 33.74 6.19
CA PRO A 3 -5.13 32.78 5.11
C PRO A 3 -4.01 31.73 5.37
N SER A 4 -3.65 31.45 6.62
CA SER A 4 -2.43 30.71 7.01
C SER A 4 -2.66 29.38 7.77
N SER A 5 -3.89 28.85 7.82
CA SER A 5 -4.12 27.49 8.35
C SER A 5 -3.87 26.44 7.25
N PRO A 6 -3.02 25.42 7.47
CA PRO A 6 -2.75 24.38 6.46
C PRO A 6 -4.00 23.60 6.06
N ILE A 7 -5.02 23.52 6.92
CA ILE A 7 -6.32 22.90 6.61
C ILE A 7 -7.17 23.83 5.72
N ALA A 8 -7.09 25.15 5.92
CA ALA A 8 -7.76 26.12 5.06
C ALA A 8 -7.09 26.18 3.68
N TRP A 9 -5.75 26.15 3.66
CA TRP A 9 -4.98 26.03 2.43
C TRP A 9 -5.30 24.72 1.71
N LEU A 10 -5.29 23.56 2.40
CA LEU A 10 -5.68 22.28 1.80
C LEU A 10 -7.12 22.30 1.28
N ARG A 11 -8.06 22.88 2.03
CA ARG A 11 -9.44 23.02 1.54
C ARG A 11 -9.50 23.88 0.28
N ARG A 12 -8.78 25.01 0.25
CA ARG A 12 -8.70 25.93 -0.89
C ARG A 12 -8.05 25.27 -2.10
N VAL A 13 -7.01 24.47 -1.88
CA VAL A 13 -6.29 23.73 -2.91
C VAL A 13 -7.08 22.51 -3.42
N CYS A 14 -7.85 21.83 -2.56
CA CYS A 14 -8.60 20.64 -2.99
C CYS A 14 -10.00 20.94 -3.54
N LEU A 15 -10.66 22.00 -3.09
CA LEU A 15 -12.09 22.23 -3.37
C LEU A 15 -12.39 23.54 -4.11
N ASP A 16 -11.53 24.55 -4.03
CA ASP A 16 -11.78 25.84 -4.66
C ASP A 16 -11.01 25.97 -5.99
N ASP A 17 -11.45 26.86 -6.88
CA ASP A 17 -10.86 27.04 -8.21
C ASP A 17 -9.35 27.34 -8.17
N TYR A 18 -8.91 28.09 -7.14
CA TYR A 18 -7.51 28.40 -6.85
C TYR A 18 -6.61 27.15 -6.85
N GLY A 19 -7.13 26.01 -6.42
CA GLY A 19 -6.40 24.75 -6.41
C GLY A 19 -6.01 24.20 -7.77
N TYR A 20 -6.70 24.59 -8.86
CA TYR A 20 -6.31 24.18 -10.22
C TYR A 20 -4.95 24.73 -10.64
N ASN A 21 -4.50 25.85 -10.07
CA ASN A 21 -3.16 26.38 -10.32
C ASN A 21 -2.06 25.42 -9.85
N PHE A 22 -2.36 24.54 -8.88
CA PHE A 22 -1.47 23.48 -8.42
C PHE A 22 -1.82 22.13 -9.05
N ALA A 23 -3.12 21.84 -9.20
CA ALA A 23 -3.58 20.55 -9.70
C ALA A 23 -3.24 20.34 -11.18
N LEU A 24 -3.23 21.39 -12.02
CA LEU A 24 -2.88 21.25 -13.44
C LEU A 24 -1.38 20.93 -13.65
N PRO A 25 -0.42 21.68 -13.07
CA PRO A 25 0.99 21.30 -13.13
C PRO A 25 1.25 19.93 -12.48
N ALA A 26 0.63 19.66 -11.32
CA ALA A 26 0.79 18.37 -10.65
C ALA A 26 0.24 17.21 -11.49
N LEU A 27 -0.90 17.38 -12.16
CA LEU A 27 -1.47 16.41 -13.09
C LEU A 27 -0.51 16.16 -14.26
N ALA A 28 0.06 17.22 -14.85
CA ALA A 28 1.01 17.07 -15.94
C ALA A 28 2.25 16.28 -15.52
N ILE A 29 2.86 16.66 -14.38
CA ILE A 29 4.04 15.98 -13.84
C ILE A 29 3.73 14.53 -13.49
N ALA A 30 2.64 14.27 -12.76
CA ALA A 30 2.24 12.91 -12.37
C ALA A 30 1.92 12.06 -13.60
N SER A 31 1.19 12.60 -14.57
CA SER A 31 0.88 11.92 -15.84
C SER A 31 2.16 11.56 -16.60
N ALA A 32 3.11 12.48 -16.72
CA ALA A 32 4.39 12.25 -17.40
C ALA A 32 5.25 11.21 -16.67
N LEU A 33 5.44 11.34 -15.36
CA LEU A 33 6.24 10.41 -14.55
C LEU A 33 5.66 8.99 -14.56
N LEU A 34 4.34 8.86 -14.42
CA LEU A 34 3.67 7.57 -14.48
C LEU A 34 3.76 6.98 -15.88
N SER A 35 3.63 7.80 -16.94
CA SER A 35 3.76 7.33 -18.32
C SER A 35 5.15 6.80 -18.60
N GLU A 36 6.19 7.52 -18.16
CA GLU A 36 7.58 7.09 -18.29
C GLU A 36 7.85 5.81 -17.50
N ALA A 37 7.32 5.72 -16.27
CA ALA A 37 7.43 4.51 -15.45
C ALA A 37 6.78 3.30 -16.11
N VAL A 38 5.63 3.48 -16.78
CA VAL A 38 4.95 2.41 -17.53
C VAL A 38 5.77 2.01 -18.77
N ILE A 39 6.22 2.96 -19.58
CA ILE A 39 7.01 2.70 -20.79
C ILE A 39 8.29 1.92 -20.45
N ARG A 40 8.97 2.25 -19.34
CA ARG A 40 10.21 1.55 -18.92
C ARG A 40 9.99 0.19 -18.28
N ARG A 41 8.85 -0.04 -17.62
CA ARG A 41 8.64 -1.23 -16.77
C ARG A 41 7.67 -2.25 -17.36
N VAL A 42 6.90 -1.89 -18.39
CA VAL A 42 5.90 -2.76 -18.98
C VAL A 42 6.16 -2.87 -20.47
N SER A 43 6.27 -4.10 -20.97
CA SER A 43 6.47 -4.36 -22.39
C SER A 43 5.29 -3.85 -23.22
N PHE A 44 5.62 -3.33 -24.40
CA PHE A 44 4.63 -2.94 -25.39
C PHE A 44 3.85 -4.18 -25.87
N THR A 45 2.54 -4.05 -26.05
CA THR A 45 1.65 -5.14 -26.47
C THR A 45 0.94 -4.76 -27.75
N GLU A 46 1.46 -5.26 -28.87
CA GLU A 46 0.90 -4.99 -30.20
C GLU A 46 -0.50 -5.59 -30.34
N ILE A 47 -1.41 -4.82 -30.95
CA ILE A 47 -2.75 -5.28 -31.34
C ILE A 47 -3.07 -4.73 -32.74
N ASP A 48 -3.16 -3.41 -32.87
CA ASP A 48 -3.56 -2.76 -34.13
C ASP A 48 -2.60 -1.65 -34.62
N PHE A 49 -1.62 -1.23 -33.83
CA PHE A 49 -0.77 -0.08 -34.18
C PHE A 49 0.07 -0.35 -35.43
N GLN A 50 0.67 -1.54 -35.55
CA GLN A 50 1.40 -1.95 -36.75
C GLN A 50 0.47 -2.04 -37.96
N THR A 51 -0.76 -2.54 -37.77
CA THR A 51 -1.77 -2.56 -38.84
C THR A 51 -2.10 -1.14 -39.30
N TYR A 52 -2.24 -0.17 -38.39
CA TYR A 52 -2.50 1.22 -38.74
C TYR A 52 -1.34 1.86 -39.51
N VAL A 53 -0.09 1.58 -39.12
CA VAL A 53 1.11 2.04 -39.82
C VAL A 53 1.22 1.39 -41.21
N ALA A 54 0.87 0.11 -41.34
CA ALA A 54 0.87 -0.60 -42.62
C ALA A 54 -0.25 -0.12 -43.56
N GLN A 55 -1.44 0.18 -43.04
CA GLN A 55 -2.52 0.82 -43.82
C GLN A 55 -2.08 2.19 -44.36
N ALA A 56 -1.39 2.98 -43.53
CA ALA A 56 -0.81 4.25 -43.98
C ALA A 56 0.29 4.06 -45.03
N ALA A 57 1.10 3.00 -44.95
CA ALA A 57 2.11 2.69 -45.95
C ALA A 57 1.49 2.42 -47.33
N LEU A 58 0.38 1.67 -47.41
CA LEU A 58 -0.35 1.45 -48.67
C LEU A 58 -0.83 2.78 -49.28
N PHE A 59 -1.39 3.66 -48.46
CA PHE A 59 -1.79 5.00 -48.88
C PHE A 59 -0.58 5.82 -49.38
N LEU A 60 0.55 5.82 -48.66
CA LEU A 60 1.76 6.53 -49.07
C LEU A 60 2.35 5.99 -50.38
N ASN A 61 2.17 4.70 -50.66
CA ASN A 61 2.59 4.05 -51.90
C ASN A 61 1.65 4.32 -53.11
N GLY A 62 0.59 5.10 -52.91
CA GLY A 62 -0.30 5.55 -53.99
C GLY A 62 -1.66 4.87 -54.03
N GLU A 63 -1.99 3.96 -53.10
CA GLU A 63 -3.32 3.33 -53.05
C GLU A 63 -4.41 4.36 -52.70
N ARG A 64 -5.49 4.38 -53.50
CA ARG A 64 -6.63 5.30 -53.36
C ARG A 64 -7.97 4.59 -53.38
N ASP A 65 -8.02 3.31 -53.75
CA ASP A 65 -9.19 2.48 -53.55
C ASP A 65 -9.25 2.01 -52.09
N TYR A 66 -10.27 2.50 -51.38
CA TYR A 66 -10.45 2.22 -49.96
C TYR A 66 -10.66 0.72 -49.66
N THR A 67 -11.10 -0.07 -50.65
CA THR A 67 -11.27 -1.52 -50.49
C THR A 67 -9.95 -2.28 -50.45
N ASN A 68 -8.89 -1.71 -51.04
CA ASN A 68 -7.55 -2.31 -51.13
C ASN A 68 -6.60 -1.87 -50.01
N ILE A 69 -7.05 -0.98 -49.11
CA ILE A 69 -6.29 -0.57 -47.91
C ILE A 69 -6.44 -1.66 -46.83
N ASP A 70 -5.89 -2.84 -47.13
CA ASP A 70 -5.88 -4.02 -46.27
C ASP A 70 -4.49 -4.68 -46.31
N PRO A 71 -3.59 -4.37 -45.36
CA PRO A 71 -2.22 -4.85 -45.41
C PRO A 71 -2.14 -6.35 -45.12
N PRO A 72 -1.26 -7.09 -45.83
CA PRO A 72 -1.05 -8.51 -45.57
C PRO A 72 -0.48 -8.71 -44.16
N ASN A 73 -1.04 -9.67 -43.40
CA ASN A 73 -0.75 -9.92 -41.98
C ASN A 73 -1.22 -8.84 -40.99
N GLY A 74 -2.08 -7.91 -41.42
CA GLY A 74 -2.74 -6.94 -40.54
C GLY A 74 -3.97 -7.51 -39.82
N SER A 75 -4.52 -6.74 -38.88
CA SER A 75 -5.76 -7.07 -38.15
C SER A 75 -7.04 -6.86 -38.96
N GLY A 76 -6.92 -6.42 -40.22
CA GLY A 76 -7.99 -6.33 -41.22
C GLY A 76 -8.01 -5.00 -42.00
N PRO A 77 -9.03 -4.81 -42.86
CA PRO A 77 -9.11 -3.68 -43.76
C PRO A 77 -9.31 -2.36 -43.01
N CYS A 78 -8.92 -1.25 -43.65
CA CYS A 78 -9.18 0.08 -43.13
C CYS A 78 -10.68 0.38 -43.11
N VAL A 79 -11.21 0.62 -41.91
CA VAL A 79 -12.63 0.95 -41.65
C VAL A 79 -12.78 2.31 -40.96
N TYR A 80 -11.73 3.12 -41.02
CA TYR A 80 -11.68 4.42 -40.37
C TYR A 80 -11.87 5.51 -41.42
N PRO A 81 -12.30 6.73 -41.07
CA PRO A 81 -12.36 7.81 -42.05
C PRO A 81 -10.96 8.33 -42.43
N ALA A 82 -10.89 9.13 -43.50
CA ALA A 82 -9.64 9.45 -44.18
C ALA A 82 -8.53 10.07 -43.31
N ALA A 83 -8.87 10.84 -42.27
CA ALA A 83 -7.85 11.47 -41.42
C ALA A 83 -7.07 10.46 -40.56
N HIS A 84 -7.62 9.26 -40.33
CA HIS A 84 -6.86 8.15 -39.74
C HIS A 84 -5.58 7.86 -40.54
N LEU A 85 -5.68 7.76 -41.86
CA LEU A 85 -4.52 7.47 -42.72
C LEU A 85 -3.50 8.61 -42.68
N TYR A 86 -3.93 9.86 -42.60
CA TYR A 86 -3.02 11.02 -42.48
C TYR A 86 -2.28 11.02 -41.13
N VAL A 87 -2.98 10.72 -40.04
CA VAL A 87 -2.37 10.63 -38.71
C VAL A 87 -1.36 9.48 -38.65
N TYR A 88 -1.69 8.32 -39.19
CA TYR A 88 -0.77 7.17 -39.17
C TYR A 88 0.32 7.25 -40.25
N SER A 89 0.19 8.10 -41.26
CA SER A 89 1.30 8.46 -42.15
C SER A 89 2.40 9.22 -41.39
N PHE A 90 2.02 10.10 -40.46
CA PHE A 90 2.98 10.72 -39.55
C PHE A 90 3.67 9.69 -38.64
N PHE A 91 2.92 8.74 -38.07
CA PHE A 91 3.52 7.67 -37.26
C PHE A 91 4.38 6.70 -38.07
N HIS A 92 4.03 6.41 -39.32
CA HIS A 92 4.85 5.65 -40.24
C HIS A 92 6.22 6.30 -40.43
N TRP A 93 6.25 7.62 -40.67
CA TRP A 93 7.50 8.39 -40.74
C TRP A 93 8.27 8.38 -39.41
N LEU A 94 7.59 8.67 -38.29
CA LEU A 94 8.22 8.81 -36.97
C LEU A 94 8.85 7.51 -36.46
N THR A 95 8.25 6.37 -36.79
CA THR A 95 8.68 5.04 -36.32
C THR A 95 9.53 4.28 -37.33
N SER A 96 9.91 4.90 -38.44
CA SER A 96 10.61 4.24 -39.56
C SER A 96 9.88 2.98 -40.02
N GLY A 97 8.60 3.13 -40.37
CA GLY A 97 7.74 2.03 -40.83
C GLY A 97 7.29 1.07 -39.73
N GLY A 98 7.27 1.50 -38.47
CA GLY A 98 6.89 0.67 -37.32
C GLY A 98 8.04 -0.11 -36.67
N SER A 99 9.28 0.06 -37.14
CA SER A 99 10.46 -0.62 -36.61
C SER A 99 10.92 -0.08 -35.25
N ASN A 100 10.76 1.23 -34.99
CA ASN A 100 11.07 1.85 -33.71
C ASN A 100 9.82 2.44 -33.06
N ILE A 101 9.27 1.73 -32.08
CA ILE A 101 7.98 2.05 -31.45
C ILE A 101 8.12 3.11 -30.34
N LEU A 102 9.32 3.24 -29.75
CA LEU A 102 9.54 4.10 -28.58
C LEU A 102 9.19 5.58 -28.82
N PRO A 103 9.58 6.22 -29.96
CA PRO A 103 9.14 7.58 -30.28
C PRO A 103 7.63 7.74 -30.30
N ALA A 104 6.90 6.76 -30.84
CA ALA A 104 5.43 6.79 -30.85
C ALA A 104 4.86 6.68 -29.44
N GLN A 105 5.42 5.81 -28.57
CA GLN A 105 4.98 5.71 -27.17
C GLN A 105 5.15 7.03 -26.41
N HIS A 106 6.21 7.79 -26.67
CA HIS A 106 6.39 9.12 -26.07
C HIS A 106 5.39 10.15 -26.62
N VAL A 107 5.05 10.11 -27.91
CA VAL A 107 3.97 10.94 -28.46
C VAL A 107 2.63 10.59 -27.81
N PHE A 108 2.35 9.30 -27.61
CA PHE A 108 1.14 8.86 -26.91
C PHE A 108 1.14 9.20 -25.40
N ALA A 109 2.31 9.29 -24.76
CA ALA A 109 2.45 9.81 -23.40
C ALA A 109 2.14 11.31 -23.32
N ALA A 110 2.62 12.09 -24.29
CA ALA A 110 2.26 13.49 -24.43
C ALA A 110 0.75 13.64 -24.70
N LEU A 111 0.18 12.79 -25.54
CA LEU A 111 -1.25 12.75 -25.85
C LEU A 111 -2.11 12.44 -24.61
N LEU A 112 -1.71 11.47 -23.78
CA LEU A 112 -2.40 11.16 -22.51
C LEU A 112 -2.41 12.38 -21.59
N THR A 113 -1.27 13.05 -21.48
CA THR A 113 -1.12 14.24 -20.66
C THR A 113 -1.97 15.40 -21.20
N ALA A 114 -1.97 15.62 -22.50
CA ALA A 114 -2.80 16.62 -23.17
C ALA A 114 -4.30 16.36 -22.96
N ASN A 115 -4.75 15.11 -23.12
CA ASN A 115 -6.14 14.72 -22.86
C ASN A 115 -6.54 14.98 -21.40
N ASN A 116 -5.71 14.58 -20.45
CA ASN A 116 -5.98 14.78 -19.02
C ASN A 116 -6.02 16.27 -18.65
N LEU A 117 -5.13 17.09 -19.19
CA LEU A 117 -5.13 18.55 -18.98
C LEU A 117 -6.36 19.21 -19.60
N LEU A 118 -6.73 18.83 -20.82
CA LEU A 118 -7.90 19.37 -21.50
C LEU A 118 -9.20 19.04 -20.76
N VAL A 119 -9.32 17.81 -20.27
CA VAL A 119 -10.44 17.39 -19.41
C VAL A 119 -10.43 18.14 -18.08
N ALA A 120 -9.27 18.33 -17.46
CA ALA A 120 -9.16 19.10 -16.23
C ALA A 120 -9.55 20.59 -16.43
N LEU A 121 -9.27 21.17 -17.60
CA LEU A 121 -9.77 22.49 -17.99
C LEU A 121 -11.29 22.50 -18.14
N LEU A 122 -11.88 21.48 -18.76
CA LEU A 122 -13.33 21.32 -18.84
C LEU A 122 -13.96 21.17 -17.44
N TYR A 123 -13.32 20.44 -16.53
CA TYR A 123 -13.76 20.31 -15.13
C TYR A 123 -13.71 21.65 -14.40
N ARG A 124 -12.65 22.44 -14.61
CA ARG A 124 -12.52 23.79 -14.05
C ARG A 124 -13.65 24.70 -14.53
N GLN A 125 -13.89 24.75 -15.85
CA GLN A 125 -14.95 25.55 -16.46
C GLN A 125 -16.35 25.10 -16.02
N ALA A 126 -16.59 23.79 -15.90
CA ALA A 126 -17.82 23.24 -15.37
C ALA A 126 -18.00 23.50 -13.86
N GLY A 127 -16.90 23.74 -13.13
CA GLY A 127 -16.91 24.04 -11.71
C GLY A 127 -16.81 22.87 -10.77
N LEU A 128 -16.16 21.81 -11.22
CA LEU A 128 -15.76 20.71 -10.35
C LEU A 128 -14.58 21.13 -9.47
N PRO A 129 -14.48 20.61 -8.23
CA PRO A 129 -13.32 20.85 -7.39
C PRO A 129 -12.05 20.21 -7.99
N PRO A 130 -10.85 20.78 -7.76
CA PRO A 130 -9.58 20.21 -8.23
C PRO A 130 -9.37 18.73 -7.88
N LEU A 131 -9.92 18.26 -6.75
CA LEU A 131 -9.88 16.85 -6.35
C LEU A 131 -10.47 15.89 -7.41
N ALA A 132 -11.41 16.38 -8.24
CA ALA A 132 -12.04 15.59 -9.29
C ALA A 132 -11.08 15.19 -10.43
N VAL A 133 -9.87 15.76 -10.47
CA VAL A 133 -8.81 15.41 -11.42
C VAL A 133 -8.10 14.10 -11.04
N LEU A 134 -8.11 13.70 -9.76
CA LEU A 134 -7.38 12.50 -9.30
C LEU A 134 -7.73 11.21 -10.04
N PRO A 135 -9.02 10.89 -10.32
CA PRO A 135 -9.37 9.69 -11.07
C PRO A 135 -8.68 9.59 -12.43
N LEU A 136 -8.32 10.71 -13.08
CA LEU A 136 -7.74 10.74 -14.42
C LEU A 136 -6.35 10.07 -14.52
N ILE A 137 -5.64 9.92 -13.39
CA ILE A 137 -4.32 9.26 -13.33
C ILE A 137 -4.36 7.87 -12.68
N LEU A 138 -5.52 7.39 -12.23
CA LEU A 138 -5.64 6.15 -11.46
C LEU A 138 -6.06 4.94 -12.30
N SER A 139 -6.40 5.11 -13.59
CA SER A 139 -6.91 4.02 -14.42
C SER A 139 -5.78 3.22 -15.09
N LYS A 140 -5.62 1.96 -14.69
CA LYS A 140 -4.67 1.03 -15.33
C LYS A 140 -5.01 0.85 -16.81
N ARG A 141 -6.30 0.70 -17.13
CA ARG A 141 -6.74 0.44 -18.51
C ARG A 141 -6.43 1.60 -19.44
N ILE A 142 -6.58 2.84 -18.99
CA ILE A 142 -6.32 4.04 -19.82
C ILE A 142 -4.84 4.17 -20.16
N TYR A 143 -3.93 3.99 -19.19
CA TYR A 143 -2.48 3.94 -19.49
C TYR A 143 -2.15 2.84 -20.50
N SER A 144 -2.81 1.69 -20.39
CA SER A 144 -2.62 0.56 -21.29
C SER A 144 -3.14 0.82 -22.72
N ILE A 145 -4.22 1.58 -22.89
CA ILE A 145 -4.78 1.98 -24.19
C ILE A 145 -3.84 2.99 -24.88
N PHE A 146 -3.38 3.99 -24.14
CA PHE A 146 -2.55 5.05 -24.69
C PHE A 146 -1.12 4.57 -24.97
N LEU A 147 -0.44 3.99 -23.98
CA LEU A 147 1.01 3.80 -24.03
C LEU A 147 1.45 2.43 -24.55
N LEU A 148 0.64 1.39 -24.30
CA LEU A 148 1.03 0.01 -24.59
C LEU A 148 0.34 -0.57 -25.83
N ARG A 149 -0.71 0.09 -26.34
CA ARG A 149 -1.45 -0.32 -27.52
C ARG A 149 -1.55 0.77 -28.59
N MET A 150 -1.45 2.05 -28.20
CA MET A 150 -1.42 3.20 -29.11
C MET A 150 -2.57 3.22 -30.13
N PHE A 151 -3.78 2.96 -29.63
CA PHE A 151 -4.98 2.99 -30.47
C PHE A 151 -5.27 4.39 -31.03
N ASN A 152 -6.10 4.48 -32.07
CA ASN A 152 -6.49 5.75 -32.66
C ASN A 152 -7.55 6.52 -31.84
N ASP A 153 -8.29 5.81 -30.96
CA ASP A 153 -9.34 6.39 -30.10
C ASP A 153 -8.85 7.56 -29.22
N PRO A 154 -7.71 7.46 -28.51
CA PRO A 154 -7.05 8.59 -27.83
C PRO A 154 -6.96 9.90 -28.62
N ILE A 155 -6.63 9.82 -29.91
CA ILE A 155 -6.43 11.00 -30.77
C ILE A 155 -7.80 11.58 -31.15
N ALA A 156 -8.75 10.72 -31.54
CA ALA A 156 -10.12 11.15 -31.86
C ALA A 156 -10.78 11.86 -30.66
N ILE A 157 -10.64 11.29 -29.46
CA ILE A 157 -11.24 11.83 -28.23
C ILE A 157 -10.58 13.14 -27.78
N LEU A 158 -9.29 13.37 -28.06
CA LEU A 158 -8.64 14.68 -27.84
C LEU A 158 -9.36 15.79 -28.62
N PHE A 159 -9.62 15.54 -29.91
CA PHE A 159 -10.34 16.48 -30.76
C PHE A 159 -11.77 16.73 -30.28
N VAL A 160 -12.46 15.71 -29.75
CA VAL A 160 -13.78 15.86 -29.13
C VAL A 160 -13.73 16.78 -27.91
N TYR A 161 -12.79 16.58 -26.98
CA TYR A 161 -12.67 17.45 -25.82
C TYR A 161 -12.26 18.88 -26.20
N ALA A 162 -11.47 19.05 -27.26
CA ALA A 162 -11.11 20.37 -27.77
C ALA A 162 -12.33 21.07 -28.41
N ALA A 163 -13.15 20.31 -29.16
CA ALA A 163 -14.41 20.78 -29.71
C ALA A 163 -15.41 21.18 -28.62
N LEU A 164 -15.47 20.44 -27.51
CA LEU A 164 -16.31 20.78 -26.36
C LEU A 164 -15.81 22.04 -25.64
N LEU A 165 -14.50 22.22 -25.50
CA LEU A 165 -13.92 23.46 -24.95
C LEU A 165 -14.27 24.68 -25.82
N ALA A 166 -14.24 24.52 -27.15
CA ALA A 166 -14.69 25.57 -28.07
C ALA A 166 -16.21 25.82 -27.97
N ALA A 167 -17.02 24.77 -27.82
CA ALA A 167 -18.48 24.87 -27.70
C ALA A 167 -18.91 25.64 -26.43
N ILE A 168 -18.30 25.34 -25.27
CA ILE A 168 -18.62 26.06 -24.03
C ILE A 168 -18.18 27.53 -24.06
N LYS A 169 -17.25 27.89 -24.95
CA LYS A 169 -16.85 29.27 -25.24
C LYS A 169 -17.68 29.93 -26.36
N ALA A 170 -18.82 29.34 -26.73
CA ALA A 170 -19.69 29.78 -27.83
C ALA A 170 -19.02 29.88 -29.22
N ARG A 171 -17.86 29.23 -29.42
CA ARG A 171 -17.14 29.20 -30.70
C ARG A 171 -17.58 27.99 -31.52
N TRP A 172 -18.82 28.01 -31.99
CA TRP A 172 -19.47 26.88 -32.65
C TRP A 172 -18.77 26.41 -33.94
N ASN A 173 -18.29 27.32 -34.78
CA ASN A 173 -17.55 26.94 -36.00
C ASN A 173 -16.21 26.26 -35.68
N LEU A 174 -15.46 26.77 -34.68
CA LEU A 174 -14.23 26.12 -34.24
C LEU A 174 -14.53 24.75 -33.61
N SER A 175 -15.62 24.65 -32.85
CA SER A 175 -16.09 23.38 -32.31
C SER A 175 -16.41 22.37 -33.42
N ALA A 176 -17.17 22.77 -34.45
CA ALA A 176 -17.47 21.92 -35.60
C ALA A 176 -16.22 21.50 -36.38
N LEU A 177 -15.25 22.41 -36.57
CA LEU A 177 -13.98 22.12 -37.22
C LEU A 177 -13.19 21.04 -36.47
N LEU A 178 -12.97 21.24 -35.16
CA LEU A 178 -12.25 20.29 -34.30
C LEU A 178 -13.00 18.95 -34.19
N PHE A 179 -14.33 19.00 -34.07
CA PHE A 179 -15.18 17.81 -34.04
C PHE A 179 -15.05 17.00 -35.35
N SER A 180 -14.99 17.68 -36.49
CA SER A 180 -14.80 17.05 -37.79
C SER A 180 -13.44 16.36 -37.91
N PHE A 181 -12.35 16.93 -37.38
CA PHE A 181 -11.06 16.21 -37.33
C PHE A 181 -11.14 14.93 -36.49
N GLY A 182 -11.80 14.97 -35.32
CA GLY A 182 -12.04 13.77 -34.52
C GLY A 182 -12.86 12.71 -35.27
N LEU A 183 -13.95 13.13 -35.91
CA LEU A 183 -14.78 12.28 -36.76
C LEU A 183 -13.99 11.67 -37.92
N GLY A 184 -13.09 12.45 -38.52
CA GLY A 184 -12.19 12.02 -39.59
C GLY A 184 -11.21 10.93 -39.17
N ILE A 185 -10.99 10.70 -37.87
CA ILE A 185 -10.13 9.64 -37.35
C ILE A 185 -10.95 8.42 -36.98
N LYS A 186 -12.10 8.60 -36.30
CA LYS A 186 -12.94 7.49 -35.86
C LYS A 186 -14.41 7.87 -35.76
N MET A 187 -15.27 6.99 -36.27
CA MET A 187 -16.71 7.23 -36.39
C MET A 187 -17.45 7.30 -35.03
N ASN A 188 -16.88 6.76 -33.94
CA ASN A 188 -17.49 6.80 -32.60
C ASN A 188 -17.77 8.24 -32.12
N VAL A 189 -17.07 9.23 -32.66
CA VAL A 189 -17.31 10.66 -32.40
C VAL A 189 -18.75 11.07 -32.72
N LEU A 190 -19.43 10.40 -33.66
CA LEU A 190 -20.85 10.62 -33.96
C LEU A 190 -21.77 10.48 -32.74
N LEU A 191 -21.40 9.69 -31.72
CA LEU A 191 -22.21 9.50 -30.52
C LEU A 191 -22.43 10.82 -29.73
N PHE A 192 -21.54 11.80 -29.89
CA PHE A 192 -21.68 13.12 -29.27
C PHE A 192 -22.49 14.12 -30.11
N LEU A 193 -22.69 13.84 -31.41
CA LEU A 193 -23.27 14.77 -32.37
C LEU A 193 -24.73 15.15 -32.04
N PRO A 194 -25.65 14.23 -31.67
CA PRO A 194 -27.03 14.60 -31.34
C PRO A 194 -27.10 15.62 -30.20
N GLY A 195 -26.31 15.41 -29.14
CA GLY A 195 -26.23 16.34 -28.01
C GLY A 195 -25.61 17.69 -28.39
N LEU A 196 -24.53 17.69 -29.16
CA LEU A 196 -23.87 18.93 -29.60
C LEU A 196 -24.72 19.72 -30.59
N ALA A 197 -25.44 19.06 -31.49
CA ALA A 197 -26.37 19.68 -32.43
C ALA A 197 -27.58 20.30 -31.69
N ALA A 198 -28.11 19.62 -30.67
CA ALA A 198 -29.17 20.18 -29.84
C ALA A 198 -28.67 21.42 -29.06
N ALA A 199 -27.45 21.37 -28.53
CA ALA A 199 -26.83 22.50 -27.85
C ALA A 199 -26.53 23.68 -28.80
N SER A 200 -26.02 23.41 -30.00
CA SER A 200 -25.74 24.45 -30.99
C SER A 200 -27.02 25.11 -31.48
N PHE A 201 -28.10 24.36 -31.70
CA PHE A 201 -29.41 24.92 -32.03
C PHE A 201 -29.96 25.78 -30.88
N ALA A 202 -29.88 25.32 -29.63
CA ALA A 202 -30.42 26.04 -28.48
C ALA A 202 -29.73 27.40 -28.23
N TYR A 203 -28.43 27.52 -28.54
CA TYR A 203 -27.64 28.72 -28.22
C TYR A 203 -27.18 29.54 -29.44
N ALA A 204 -27.06 28.95 -30.62
CA ALA A 204 -26.67 29.62 -31.87
C ALA A 204 -27.77 29.64 -32.95
N GLY A 205 -28.97 29.14 -32.60
CA GLY A 205 -30.14 29.14 -33.46
C GLY A 205 -29.99 28.25 -34.70
N ILE A 206 -30.91 28.40 -35.65
CA ILE A 206 -30.93 27.55 -36.85
C ILE A 206 -29.73 27.82 -37.76
N LYS A 207 -29.33 29.09 -37.89
CA LYS A 207 -28.16 29.48 -38.70
C LYS A 207 -26.87 28.87 -38.15
N GLY A 208 -26.70 28.91 -36.82
CA GLY A 208 -25.55 28.29 -36.16
C GLY A 208 -25.55 26.77 -36.29
N ALA A 209 -26.70 26.12 -36.09
CA ALA A 209 -26.83 24.67 -36.23
C ALA A 209 -26.56 24.18 -37.67
N VAL A 210 -27.13 24.86 -38.68
CA VAL A 210 -26.86 24.57 -40.09
C VAL A 210 -25.39 24.80 -40.42
N SER A 211 -24.81 25.93 -40.00
CA SER A 211 -23.37 26.20 -40.18
C SER A 211 -22.50 25.10 -39.55
N TYR A 212 -22.88 24.62 -38.36
CA TYR A 212 -22.18 23.54 -37.65
C TYR A 212 -22.16 22.24 -38.46
N VAL A 213 -23.32 21.81 -38.96
CA VAL A 213 -23.46 20.58 -39.76
C VAL A 213 -22.77 20.73 -41.12
N THR A 214 -22.99 21.85 -41.81
CA THR A 214 -22.37 22.13 -43.12
C THR A 214 -20.85 22.13 -43.02
N LEU A 215 -20.27 22.71 -41.96
CA LEU A 215 -18.83 22.71 -41.77
C LEU A 215 -18.28 21.29 -41.52
N ILE A 216 -19.00 20.46 -40.75
CA ILE A 216 -18.61 19.05 -40.56
C ILE A 216 -18.59 18.34 -41.92
N VAL A 217 -19.67 18.44 -42.69
CA VAL A 217 -19.79 17.80 -44.02
C VAL A 217 -18.71 18.31 -44.98
N ALA A 218 -18.46 19.62 -45.03
CA ALA A 218 -17.44 20.22 -45.88
C ALA A 218 -16.03 19.72 -45.55
N VAL A 219 -15.67 19.68 -44.27
CA VAL A 219 -14.36 19.18 -43.83
C VAL A 219 -14.21 17.67 -44.07
N GLN A 220 -15.25 16.86 -43.83
CA GLN A 220 -15.22 15.44 -44.17
C GLN A 220 -15.07 15.22 -45.68
N GLY A 221 -15.79 15.98 -46.49
CA GLY A 221 -15.66 15.98 -47.94
C GLY A 221 -14.23 16.29 -48.38
N LEU A 222 -13.63 17.36 -47.84
CA LEU A 222 -12.26 17.76 -48.15
C LEU A 222 -11.23 16.70 -47.73
N LEU A 223 -11.34 16.16 -46.52
CA LEU A 223 -10.42 15.13 -46.02
C LEU A 223 -10.50 13.85 -46.84
N SER A 224 -11.70 13.48 -47.29
CA SER A 224 -11.94 12.28 -48.09
C SER A 224 -11.64 12.42 -49.58
N LEU A 225 -11.35 13.64 -50.06
CA LEU A 225 -11.23 13.97 -51.49
C LEU A 225 -10.35 13.00 -52.30
N PRO A 226 -9.16 12.56 -51.82
CA PRO A 226 -8.33 11.63 -52.58
C PRO A 226 -8.97 10.26 -52.82
N PHE A 227 -9.91 9.85 -51.96
CA PHE A 227 -10.60 8.56 -52.04
C PHE A 227 -11.94 8.71 -52.73
N THR A 228 -12.70 9.77 -52.44
CA THR A 228 -14.03 10.00 -53.03
C THR A 228 -13.98 10.43 -54.49
N LEU A 229 -12.87 11.04 -54.95
CA LEU A 229 -12.63 11.26 -56.39
C LEU A 229 -12.34 9.96 -57.14
N HIS A 230 -11.85 8.93 -56.46
CA HIS A 230 -11.54 7.64 -57.07
C HIS A 230 -12.75 6.71 -57.05
N ASP A 231 -13.27 6.39 -55.85
CA ASP A 231 -14.52 5.67 -55.67
C ASP A 231 -15.24 6.14 -54.38
N PRO A 232 -16.29 6.97 -54.51
CA PRO A 232 -17.03 7.47 -53.35
C PRO A 232 -17.83 6.38 -52.63
N HIS A 233 -18.27 5.34 -53.34
CA HIS A 233 -19.01 4.23 -52.74
C HIS A 233 -18.07 3.35 -51.90
N ALA A 234 -16.89 3.01 -52.42
CA ALA A 234 -15.86 2.29 -51.67
C ALA A 234 -15.47 3.02 -50.38
N TYR A 235 -15.24 4.33 -50.45
CA TYR A 235 -14.93 5.13 -49.27
C TYR A 235 -16.05 5.11 -48.23
N LEU A 236 -17.28 5.46 -48.62
CA LEU A 236 -18.39 5.59 -47.68
C LEU A 236 -18.80 4.24 -47.06
N SER A 237 -18.83 3.17 -47.86
CA SER A 237 -19.20 1.84 -47.38
C SER A 237 -18.20 1.23 -46.41
N ARG A 238 -16.90 1.57 -46.53
CA ARG A 238 -15.84 1.07 -45.64
C ARG A 238 -15.60 1.97 -44.44
N ALA A 239 -15.46 3.29 -44.65
CA ALA A 239 -15.15 4.25 -43.58
C ALA A 239 -16.30 4.46 -42.59
N PHE A 240 -17.55 4.24 -43.03
CA PHE A 240 -18.76 4.37 -42.22
C PHE A 240 -19.61 3.09 -42.27
N ASP A 241 -18.97 1.93 -42.04
CA ASP A 241 -19.63 0.62 -42.06
C ASP A 241 -20.45 0.36 -40.77
N PHE A 242 -21.78 0.47 -40.88
CA PHE A 242 -22.72 0.15 -39.79
C PHE A 242 -23.11 -1.33 -39.72
N SER A 243 -22.71 -2.14 -40.71
CA SER A 243 -23.04 -3.57 -40.78
C SER A 243 -22.03 -4.45 -40.04
N ARG A 244 -20.80 -3.94 -39.82
CA ARG A 244 -19.71 -4.67 -39.18
C ARG A 244 -20.08 -5.15 -37.78
N ALA A 245 -19.91 -6.45 -37.55
CA ALA A 245 -19.98 -7.07 -36.24
C ALA A 245 -18.59 -7.54 -35.82
N PHE A 246 -18.22 -7.30 -34.57
CA PHE A 246 -17.02 -7.88 -33.99
C PHE A 246 -17.26 -9.32 -33.52
N LEU A 247 -16.18 -10.11 -33.42
CA LEU A 247 -16.26 -11.47 -32.91
C LEU A 247 -16.76 -11.48 -31.45
N TYR A 248 -17.65 -12.42 -31.16
CA TYR A 248 -18.27 -12.56 -29.84
C TYR A 248 -17.25 -12.76 -28.70
N VAL A 249 -16.07 -13.34 -28.98
CA VAL A 249 -15.00 -13.52 -27.99
C VAL A 249 -14.48 -12.21 -27.38
N TRP A 250 -14.60 -11.09 -28.10
CA TRP A 250 -14.06 -9.80 -27.67
C TRP A 250 -15.08 -8.88 -27.00
N THR A 251 -16.36 -9.28 -26.91
CA THR A 251 -17.40 -8.45 -26.31
C THR A 251 -17.27 -8.38 -24.78
N VAL A 252 -17.33 -7.18 -24.23
CA VAL A 252 -17.29 -6.96 -22.77
C VAL A 252 -18.70 -6.79 -22.20
N ASN A 253 -19.64 -6.20 -22.95
CA ASN A 253 -20.96 -5.80 -22.45
C ASN A 253 -22.09 -6.82 -22.65
N TRP A 254 -21.93 -7.78 -23.55
CA TRP A 254 -22.96 -8.81 -23.83
C TRP A 254 -22.45 -10.24 -23.73
N ARG A 255 -21.39 -10.50 -22.94
CA ARG A 255 -20.80 -11.83 -22.78
C ARG A 255 -21.76 -12.86 -22.17
N PHE A 256 -22.84 -12.42 -21.53
CA PHE A 256 -23.90 -13.28 -20.99
C PHE A 256 -25.03 -13.58 -21.98
N VAL A 257 -25.02 -12.96 -23.15
CA VAL A 257 -25.98 -13.23 -24.23
C VAL A 257 -25.39 -14.33 -25.13
N PRO A 258 -26.16 -15.35 -25.54
CA PRO A 258 -25.67 -16.37 -26.48
C PRO A 258 -25.13 -15.78 -27.78
N GLU A 259 -24.11 -16.42 -28.37
CA GLU A 259 -23.45 -15.94 -29.58
C GLU A 259 -24.42 -15.77 -30.76
N ASP A 260 -25.34 -16.71 -30.98
CA ASP A 260 -26.35 -16.63 -32.05
C ASP A 260 -27.25 -15.40 -31.91
N THR A 261 -27.68 -15.10 -30.69
CA THR A 261 -28.49 -13.92 -30.38
C THR A 261 -27.68 -12.64 -30.58
N PHE A 262 -26.43 -12.61 -30.09
CA PHE A 262 -25.51 -11.50 -30.26
C PHE A 262 -25.21 -11.24 -31.75
N LEU A 263 -25.11 -12.30 -32.56
CA LEU A 263 -24.84 -12.22 -33.99
C LEU A 263 -26.07 -11.82 -34.83
N SER A 264 -27.27 -11.99 -34.29
CA SER A 264 -28.53 -11.75 -35.00
C SER A 264 -28.77 -10.28 -35.39
N GLN A 265 -29.35 -10.09 -36.58
CA GLN A 265 -29.80 -8.77 -37.07
C GLN A 265 -30.96 -8.19 -36.25
N HIS A 266 -31.82 -9.05 -35.69
CA HIS A 266 -32.92 -8.64 -34.83
C HIS A 266 -32.41 -7.95 -33.56
N PHE A 267 -31.38 -8.51 -32.91
CA PHE A 267 -30.76 -7.91 -31.74
C PHE A 267 -30.10 -6.56 -32.05
N ALA A 268 -29.36 -6.47 -33.16
CA ALA A 268 -28.74 -5.21 -33.60
C ALA A 268 -29.79 -4.11 -33.87
N LYS A 269 -30.87 -4.43 -34.59
CA LYS A 269 -31.97 -3.49 -34.87
C LYS A 269 -32.72 -3.08 -33.60
N ALA A 270 -32.91 -4.00 -32.64
CA ALA A 270 -33.54 -3.70 -31.36
C ALA A 270 -32.70 -2.71 -30.53
N LEU A 271 -31.37 -2.90 -30.47
CA LEU A 271 -30.46 -1.97 -29.81
C LEU A 271 -30.44 -0.59 -30.49
N LEU A 272 -30.48 -0.55 -31.82
CA LEU A 272 -30.59 0.71 -32.58
C LEU A 272 -31.92 1.42 -32.31
N ALA A 273 -33.04 0.69 -32.29
CA ALA A 273 -34.35 1.25 -31.95
C ALA A 273 -34.35 1.81 -30.52
N LEU A 274 -33.75 1.09 -29.56
CA LEU A 274 -33.59 1.56 -28.18
C LEU A 274 -32.72 2.83 -28.11
N HIS A 275 -31.62 2.88 -28.87
CA HIS A 275 -30.75 4.06 -28.96
C HIS A 275 -31.53 5.29 -29.43
N LEU A 276 -32.28 5.17 -30.53
CA LEU A 276 -33.10 6.24 -31.08
C LEU A 276 -34.21 6.65 -30.11
N ALA A 277 -34.88 5.69 -29.46
CA ALA A 277 -35.92 5.98 -28.48
C ALA A 277 -35.37 6.77 -27.27
N LEU A 278 -34.20 6.40 -26.75
CA LEU A 278 -33.55 7.12 -25.65
C LEU A 278 -33.08 8.52 -26.10
N LEU A 279 -32.53 8.67 -27.30
CA LEU A 279 -32.15 9.98 -27.84
C LEU A 279 -33.37 10.89 -28.00
N VAL A 280 -34.50 10.37 -28.51
CA VAL A 280 -35.76 11.12 -28.62
C VAL A 280 -36.28 11.51 -27.24
N LEU A 281 -36.28 10.59 -26.27
CA LEU A 281 -36.72 10.86 -24.91
C LEU A 281 -35.89 11.98 -24.25
N PHE A 282 -34.56 11.88 -24.28
CA PHE A 282 -33.68 12.93 -23.75
C PHE A 282 -33.79 14.22 -24.56
N GLY A 283 -33.89 14.12 -25.89
CA GLY A 283 -34.10 15.23 -26.80
C GLY A 283 -35.34 16.05 -26.44
N LEU A 284 -36.49 15.41 -26.28
CA LEU A 284 -37.78 16.06 -26.04
C LEU A 284 -37.95 16.60 -24.61
N PHE A 285 -37.41 15.92 -23.60
CA PHE A 285 -37.71 16.23 -22.19
C PHE A 285 -36.54 16.80 -21.41
N ARG A 286 -35.29 16.62 -21.86
CA ARG A 286 -34.11 17.04 -21.10
C ARG A 286 -33.26 18.08 -21.82
N TRP A 287 -32.96 17.83 -23.09
CA TRP A 287 -32.11 18.67 -23.92
C TRP A 287 -32.93 19.85 -24.45
N THR A 288 -34.11 19.61 -25.03
CA THR A 288 -35.00 20.67 -25.53
C THR A 288 -36.28 20.74 -24.72
N ALA A 289 -36.97 21.88 -24.74
CA ALA A 289 -38.28 22.01 -24.09
C ALA A 289 -39.45 21.63 -25.02
N ILE A 290 -39.21 20.87 -26.10
CA ILE A 290 -40.25 20.53 -27.08
C ILE A 290 -41.36 19.69 -26.44
N GLY A 291 -41.02 18.76 -25.54
CA GLY A 291 -41.99 17.91 -24.85
C GLY A 291 -42.94 18.66 -23.92
N SER A 292 -42.55 19.85 -23.42
CA SER A 292 -43.38 20.66 -22.51
C SER A 292 -43.97 21.92 -23.16
N GLN A 293 -43.25 22.57 -24.08
CA GLN A 293 -43.64 23.81 -24.74
C GLN A 293 -44.10 23.61 -26.20
N GLY A 294 -43.97 22.40 -26.76
CA GLY A 294 -44.34 22.08 -28.13
C GLY A 294 -43.49 22.80 -29.19
N PRO A 295 -44.03 23.00 -30.41
CA PRO A 295 -43.33 23.69 -31.51
C PRO A 295 -42.91 25.13 -31.19
N ARG A 296 -43.53 25.76 -30.19
CA ARG A 296 -43.20 27.13 -29.77
C ARG A 296 -41.75 27.26 -29.30
N TRP A 297 -41.17 26.22 -28.68
CA TRP A 297 -39.77 26.25 -28.29
C TRP A 297 -38.85 26.35 -29.50
N ILE A 298 -39.16 25.64 -30.59
CA ILE A 298 -38.38 25.68 -31.83
C ILE A 298 -38.41 27.10 -32.39
N LEU A 299 -39.61 27.68 -32.54
CA LEU A 299 -39.81 29.03 -33.08
C LEU A 299 -39.04 30.08 -32.26
N ASN A 300 -39.09 29.98 -30.92
CA ASN A 300 -38.42 30.92 -30.02
C ASN A 300 -36.88 30.84 -30.07
N ASN A 301 -36.30 29.72 -30.52
CA ASN A 301 -34.85 29.53 -30.59
C ASN A 301 -34.31 29.66 -32.03
N LEU A 302 -35.14 29.92 -33.06
CA LEU A 302 -34.68 30.01 -34.46
C LEU A 302 -33.60 31.08 -34.67
N SER A 303 -33.74 32.25 -34.03
CA SER A 303 -32.86 33.41 -34.18
C SER A 303 -31.87 33.63 -33.03
N ASN A 304 -31.73 32.66 -32.11
CA ASN A 304 -30.82 32.79 -30.98
C ASN A 304 -29.36 32.94 -31.46
N ASN A 305 -28.59 33.81 -30.81
CA ASN A 305 -27.19 34.04 -31.13
C ASN A 305 -26.38 34.41 -29.87
N SER A 306 -26.31 33.48 -28.93
CA SER A 306 -25.54 33.65 -27.70
C SER A 306 -24.04 33.70 -28.03
N ARG A 307 -23.44 34.88 -27.85
CA ARG A 307 -21.99 35.10 -28.03
C ARG A 307 -21.17 34.71 -26.80
N HIS A 308 -21.82 34.57 -25.65
CA HIS A 308 -21.22 34.17 -24.38
C HIS A 308 -22.16 33.22 -23.64
N LEU A 309 -21.62 32.21 -22.98
CA LEU A 309 -22.38 31.23 -22.20
C LEU A 309 -22.03 31.34 -20.72
N VAL A 310 -23.05 31.50 -19.88
CA VAL A 310 -22.87 31.48 -18.42
C VAL A 310 -22.54 30.05 -17.97
N ARG A 311 -21.83 29.90 -16.84
CA ARG A 311 -21.39 28.59 -16.30
C ARG A 311 -22.48 27.51 -16.26
N SER A 312 -23.72 27.87 -15.90
CA SER A 312 -24.86 26.93 -15.90
C SER A 312 -25.19 26.37 -17.30
N GLN A 313 -25.06 27.21 -18.32
CA GLN A 313 -25.24 26.85 -19.73
C GLN A 313 -24.05 26.02 -20.23
N GLN A 314 -22.82 26.40 -19.86
CA GLN A 314 -21.62 25.61 -20.17
C GLN A 314 -21.72 24.17 -19.64
N VAL A 315 -22.14 24.01 -18.37
CA VAL A 315 -22.39 22.69 -17.77
C VAL A 315 -23.47 21.93 -18.54
N ALA A 316 -24.56 22.60 -18.94
CA ALA A 316 -25.63 21.97 -19.71
C ALA A 316 -25.16 21.48 -21.09
N VAL A 317 -24.31 22.23 -21.80
CA VAL A 317 -23.69 21.79 -23.06
C VAL A 317 -22.87 20.52 -22.87
N LEU A 318 -21.96 20.51 -21.89
CA LEU A 318 -21.11 19.34 -21.59
C LEU A 318 -21.93 18.11 -21.21
N CYS A 319 -22.89 18.28 -20.31
CA CYS A 319 -23.75 17.20 -19.85
C CYS A 319 -24.61 16.64 -20.98
N THR A 320 -25.11 17.49 -21.88
CA THR A 320 -25.90 17.08 -23.04
C THR A 320 -25.08 16.25 -24.01
N ALA A 321 -23.86 16.70 -24.35
CA ALA A 321 -22.94 15.96 -25.22
C ALA A 321 -22.52 14.60 -24.60
N PHE A 322 -22.14 14.60 -23.33
CA PHE A 322 -21.75 13.36 -22.63
C PHE A 322 -22.91 12.38 -22.44
N THR A 323 -24.12 12.88 -22.20
CA THR A 323 -25.33 12.04 -22.11
C THR A 323 -25.61 11.36 -23.45
N SER A 324 -25.49 12.09 -24.57
CA SER A 324 -25.61 11.52 -25.92
C SER A 324 -24.64 10.36 -26.12
N ASN A 325 -23.37 10.54 -25.72
CA ASN A 325 -22.36 9.51 -25.83
C ASN A 325 -22.66 8.28 -24.96
N VAL A 326 -23.00 8.44 -23.67
CA VAL A 326 -23.31 7.30 -22.79
C VAL A 326 -24.54 6.52 -23.27
N ILE A 327 -25.56 7.17 -23.84
CA ILE A 327 -26.70 6.49 -24.46
C ILE A 327 -26.22 5.60 -25.62
N GLY A 328 -25.27 6.09 -26.42
CA GLY A 328 -24.59 5.29 -27.44
C GLY A 328 -23.83 4.09 -26.88
N ILE A 329 -23.05 4.30 -25.82
CA ILE A 329 -22.30 3.22 -25.14
C ILE A 329 -23.25 2.13 -24.62
N LEU A 330 -24.34 2.51 -23.95
CA LEU A 330 -25.33 1.56 -23.43
C LEU A 330 -25.96 0.71 -24.53
N CYS A 331 -26.27 1.32 -25.68
CA CYS A 331 -26.95 0.66 -26.79
C CYS A 331 -25.97 0.01 -27.78
N SER A 332 -24.66 0.02 -27.49
CA SER A 332 -23.67 -0.56 -28.38
C SER A 332 -23.78 -2.08 -28.39
N ARG A 333 -23.89 -2.66 -29.59
CA ARG A 333 -23.95 -4.11 -29.76
C ARG A 333 -22.67 -4.82 -29.31
N SER A 334 -21.49 -4.24 -29.54
CA SER A 334 -20.22 -4.81 -29.04
C SER A 334 -19.38 -3.71 -28.43
N LEU A 335 -18.90 -3.95 -27.20
CA LEU A 335 -17.91 -3.11 -26.56
C LEU A 335 -16.60 -3.86 -26.36
N HIS A 336 -15.51 -3.32 -26.89
CA HIS A 336 -14.16 -3.86 -26.75
C HIS A 336 -13.36 -3.03 -25.74
N TYR A 337 -12.32 -3.62 -25.17
CA TYR A 337 -11.51 -3.00 -24.10
C TYR A 337 -10.99 -1.60 -24.42
N GLN A 338 -10.74 -1.28 -25.70
CA GLN A 338 -10.29 0.05 -26.14
C GLN A 338 -11.36 1.15 -26.00
N PHE A 339 -12.64 0.79 -26.04
CA PHE A 339 -13.76 1.74 -26.01
C PHE A 339 -13.99 2.35 -24.63
N TYR A 340 -13.28 1.87 -23.60
CA TYR A 340 -13.30 2.56 -22.31
C TYR A 340 -12.81 4.01 -22.41
N SER A 341 -11.86 4.28 -23.31
CA SER A 341 -11.37 5.63 -23.61
C SER A 341 -12.46 6.57 -24.14
N TRP A 342 -13.56 6.06 -24.71
CA TRP A 342 -14.63 6.89 -25.27
C TRP A 342 -15.41 7.64 -24.21
N TYR A 343 -15.41 7.16 -22.97
CA TYR A 343 -16.24 7.71 -21.93
C TYR A 343 -15.63 7.78 -20.53
N PHE A 344 -14.42 7.25 -20.32
CA PHE A 344 -13.74 7.31 -19.02
C PHE A 344 -13.70 8.73 -18.43
N HIS A 345 -13.23 9.71 -19.20
CA HIS A 345 -13.03 11.09 -18.72
C HIS A 345 -14.35 11.85 -18.47
N GLN A 346 -15.49 11.41 -19.01
CA GLN A 346 -16.79 12.05 -18.76
C GLN A 346 -17.49 11.51 -17.51
N VAL A 347 -17.11 10.33 -17.00
CA VAL A 347 -17.76 9.70 -15.83
C VAL A 347 -17.72 10.60 -14.58
N PRO A 348 -16.57 11.18 -14.16
CA PRO A 348 -16.54 12.02 -12.95
C PRO A 348 -17.47 13.24 -13.05
N LEU A 349 -17.54 13.88 -14.23
CA LEU A 349 -18.40 15.03 -14.46
C LEU A 349 -19.89 14.67 -14.39
N LEU A 350 -20.30 13.60 -15.07
CA LEU A 350 -21.68 13.13 -15.05
C LEU A 350 -22.10 12.73 -13.62
N LEU A 351 -21.25 12.02 -12.90
CA LEU A 351 -21.54 11.62 -11.52
C LEU A 351 -21.61 12.82 -10.58
N TRP A 352 -20.73 13.80 -10.73
CA TRP A 352 -20.74 15.03 -9.93
C TRP A 352 -22.10 15.72 -10.00
N PHE A 353 -22.58 15.97 -11.22
CA PHE A 353 -23.83 16.69 -11.46
C PHE A 353 -25.11 15.86 -11.37
N SER A 354 -25.01 14.52 -11.35
CA SER A 354 -26.16 13.65 -11.11
C SER A 354 -26.69 13.80 -9.67
N LYS A 355 -27.95 13.46 -9.44
CA LYS A 355 -28.55 13.33 -8.10
C LYS A 355 -28.42 11.92 -7.51
N LEU A 356 -27.53 11.09 -8.05
CA LEU A 356 -27.29 9.74 -7.52
C LEU A 356 -26.76 9.81 -6.07
N PRO A 357 -27.08 8.81 -5.23
CA PRO A 357 -26.47 8.67 -3.91
C PRO A 357 -24.94 8.71 -3.96
N VAL A 358 -24.30 9.35 -2.99
CA VAL A 358 -22.83 9.48 -2.93
C VAL A 358 -22.13 8.11 -2.99
N ILE A 359 -22.73 7.08 -2.37
CA ILE A 359 -22.21 5.71 -2.43
C ILE A 359 -22.10 5.23 -3.89
N LEU A 360 -23.14 5.44 -4.71
CA LEU A 360 -23.10 5.05 -6.12
C LEU A 360 -22.11 5.90 -6.92
N LYS A 361 -21.99 7.20 -6.62
CA LYS A 361 -21.00 8.08 -7.27
C LYS A 361 -19.55 7.62 -7.03
N LEU A 362 -19.26 7.03 -5.88
CA LEU A 362 -17.93 6.50 -5.55
C LEU A 362 -17.73 5.07 -6.06
N LEU A 363 -18.78 4.24 -6.04
CA LEU A 363 -18.71 2.83 -6.44
C LEU A 363 -18.65 2.65 -7.97
N LEU A 364 -19.38 3.46 -8.74
CA LEU A 364 -19.48 3.33 -10.20
C LEU A 364 -18.12 3.41 -10.92
N PRO A 365 -17.24 4.40 -10.65
CA PRO A 365 -15.92 4.44 -11.29
C PRO A 365 -15.07 3.20 -11.00
N VAL A 366 -15.13 2.69 -9.77
CA VAL A 366 -14.38 1.51 -9.34
C VAL A 366 -14.91 0.24 -10.02
N ALA A 367 -16.24 0.09 -10.06
CA ALA A 367 -16.87 -1.05 -10.73
C ALA A 367 -16.62 -1.04 -12.24
N LEU A 368 -16.68 0.14 -12.88
CA LEU A 368 -16.31 0.30 -14.29
C LEU A 368 -14.85 -0.08 -14.54
N GLU A 369 -13.90 0.47 -13.77
CA GLU A 369 -12.48 0.13 -13.91
C GLU A 369 -12.25 -1.37 -13.74
N TRP A 370 -12.90 -2.02 -12.77
CA TRP A 370 -12.82 -3.48 -12.60
C TRP A 370 -13.34 -4.22 -13.83
N CYS A 371 -14.55 -3.90 -14.33
CA CYS A 371 -15.15 -4.56 -15.49
C CYS A 371 -14.24 -4.49 -16.73
N TRP A 372 -13.61 -3.34 -16.96
CA TRP A 372 -12.70 -3.15 -18.09
C TRP A 372 -11.33 -3.79 -17.89
N ASN A 373 -10.96 -4.26 -16.71
CA ASN A 373 -9.70 -4.95 -16.46
C ASN A 373 -9.81 -6.48 -16.45
N VAL A 374 -11.03 -7.04 -16.41
CA VAL A 374 -11.26 -8.50 -16.50
C VAL A 374 -11.12 -8.98 -17.95
N PHE A 375 -10.09 -9.78 -18.24
CA PHE A 375 -9.84 -10.38 -19.56
C PHE A 375 -9.56 -11.89 -19.45
N PRO A 376 -10.22 -12.75 -20.25
CA PRO A 376 -11.41 -12.46 -21.07
C PRO A 376 -12.61 -12.06 -20.20
N SER A 377 -13.60 -11.40 -20.79
CA SER A 377 -14.81 -10.99 -20.06
C SER A 377 -15.58 -12.21 -19.54
N THR A 378 -16.16 -12.09 -18.36
CA THR A 378 -17.03 -13.11 -17.74
C THR A 378 -18.49 -12.67 -17.81
N HIS A 379 -19.43 -13.62 -17.64
CA HIS A 379 -20.86 -13.28 -17.53
C HIS A 379 -21.12 -12.24 -16.43
N LEU A 380 -20.48 -12.41 -15.27
CA LEU A 380 -20.62 -11.49 -14.15
C LEU A 380 -20.08 -10.09 -14.46
N SER A 381 -18.84 -9.98 -14.96
CA SER A 381 -18.26 -8.67 -15.30
C SER A 381 -19.07 -7.95 -16.38
N SER A 382 -19.67 -8.71 -17.30
CA SER A 382 -20.50 -8.18 -18.37
C SER A 382 -21.86 -7.66 -17.88
N GLN A 383 -22.54 -8.42 -17.01
CA GLN A 383 -23.78 -7.99 -16.36
C GLN A 383 -23.56 -6.75 -15.46
N VAL A 384 -22.45 -6.72 -14.71
CA VAL A 384 -22.09 -5.57 -13.86
C VAL A 384 -21.79 -4.34 -14.72
N LEU A 385 -21.09 -4.51 -15.86
CA LEU A 385 -20.83 -3.42 -16.80
C LEU A 385 -22.14 -2.82 -17.33
N LEU A 386 -23.07 -3.67 -17.78
CA LEU A 386 -24.39 -3.24 -18.24
C LEU A 386 -25.16 -2.51 -17.13
N ALA A 387 -25.18 -3.05 -15.90
CA ALA A 387 -25.82 -2.40 -14.77
C ALA A 387 -25.22 -1.02 -14.48
N CYS A 388 -23.89 -0.88 -14.54
CA CYS A 388 -23.21 0.40 -14.39
C CYS A 388 -23.63 1.41 -15.48
N HIS A 389 -23.72 0.99 -16.75
CA HIS A 389 -24.18 1.85 -17.84
C HIS A 389 -25.64 2.26 -17.70
N VAL A 390 -26.53 1.34 -17.31
CA VAL A 390 -27.94 1.65 -17.03
C VAL A 390 -28.07 2.67 -15.91
N VAL A 391 -27.37 2.47 -14.78
CA VAL A 391 -27.37 3.41 -13.66
C VAL A 391 -26.80 4.77 -14.08
N LEU A 392 -25.77 4.81 -14.93
CA LEU A 392 -25.20 6.04 -15.44
C LEU A 392 -26.21 6.82 -16.31
N VAL A 393 -26.89 6.15 -17.25
CA VAL A 393 -27.95 6.78 -18.08
C VAL A 393 -29.13 7.25 -17.24
N LEU A 394 -29.58 6.46 -16.26
CA LEU A 394 -30.63 6.89 -15.32
C LEU A 394 -30.17 8.10 -14.49
N GLY A 395 -28.90 8.14 -14.10
CA GLY A 395 -28.27 9.30 -13.46
C GLY A 395 -28.33 10.55 -14.34
N CYS A 396 -28.11 10.42 -15.65
CA CYS A 396 -28.16 11.53 -16.60
C CYS A 396 -29.53 12.21 -16.70
N LEU A 397 -30.64 11.53 -16.34
CA LEU A 397 -31.96 12.17 -16.25
C LEU A 397 -31.99 13.31 -15.23
N THR A 398 -31.09 13.28 -14.24
CA THR A 398 -31.05 14.24 -13.13
C THR A 398 -29.99 15.33 -13.28
N VAL A 399 -29.06 15.16 -14.23
CA VAL A 399 -27.96 16.10 -14.52
C VAL A 399 -28.53 17.38 -15.16
N PRO A 400 -27.93 18.58 -15.00
CA PRO A 400 -28.34 19.81 -15.69
C PRO A 400 -28.42 19.64 -17.23
N GLY A 401 -29.45 20.21 -17.84
CA GLY A 401 -29.71 20.18 -19.28
C GLY A 401 -30.25 21.54 -19.71
N LEU A 402 -30.34 21.77 -21.02
CA LEU A 402 -30.43 23.13 -21.59
C LEU A 402 -31.67 23.89 -21.08
N ILE A 403 -32.81 23.21 -20.89
CA ILE A 403 -34.05 23.79 -20.35
C ILE A 403 -33.84 24.45 -18.98
N ALA A 404 -33.18 23.75 -18.07
CA ALA A 404 -32.99 24.21 -16.70
C ALA A 404 -32.01 25.39 -16.63
N ALA A 405 -31.06 25.46 -17.57
CA ALA A 405 -30.11 26.56 -17.68
C ALA A 405 -30.73 27.81 -18.32
N GLN A 406 -31.69 27.66 -19.25
CA GLN A 406 -32.43 28.79 -19.85
C GLN A 406 -33.43 29.44 -18.87
N GLN A 407 -33.91 28.72 -17.85
CA GLN A 407 -34.88 29.20 -16.86
C GLN A 407 -34.25 29.80 -15.58
N ALA A 408 -32.92 29.76 -15.42
CA ALA A 408 -32.25 30.36 -14.27
C ALA A 408 -32.29 31.91 -14.41
N PRO A 409 -32.92 32.65 -13.48
CA PRO A 409 -33.06 34.10 -13.61
C PRO A 409 -31.70 34.82 -13.58
N LEU A 410 -31.66 35.97 -14.27
CA LEU A 410 -30.58 36.96 -14.51
C LEU A 410 -29.87 37.51 -13.24
N VAL A 411 -29.85 36.78 -12.12
CA VAL A 411 -29.17 37.15 -10.87
C VAL A 411 -27.67 36.85 -10.93
N ALA A 412 -27.20 36.08 -11.92
CA ALA A 412 -25.78 35.70 -12.07
C ALA A 412 -24.95 36.65 -12.95
N LEU A 413 -25.54 37.73 -13.50
CA LEU A 413 -24.82 38.74 -14.28
C LEU A 413 -24.24 39.89 -13.42
N TYR A 414 -24.46 39.88 -12.11
CA TYR A 414 -23.98 40.92 -11.20
C TYR A 414 -22.82 40.49 -10.29
N ASP A 415 -22.43 39.20 -10.29
CA ASP A 415 -21.36 38.71 -9.40
C ASP A 415 -19.97 38.65 -10.09
N ASP A 416 -19.88 38.73 -11.42
CA ASP A 416 -18.59 38.68 -12.15
C ASP A 416 -18.03 40.09 -12.51
N ASP A 417 -18.87 41.13 -12.67
CA ASP A 417 -18.41 42.49 -13.03
C ASP A 417 -18.05 43.36 -11.78
N GLU A 418 -18.52 43.03 -10.58
CA GLU A 418 -18.24 43.81 -9.36
C GLU A 418 -16.79 43.63 -8.83
N GLU A 419 -16.10 42.51 -9.13
CA GLU A 419 -14.70 42.33 -8.72
C GLU A 419 -13.71 43.11 -9.61
N ASP A 420 -14.01 43.27 -10.91
CA ASP A 420 -13.18 44.03 -11.86
C ASP A 420 -13.41 45.56 -11.75
N GLU A 421 -14.61 46.01 -11.34
CA GLU A 421 -14.89 47.44 -11.14
C GLU A 421 -14.29 47.97 -9.83
N VAL A 422 -14.18 47.12 -8.79
CA VAL A 422 -13.58 47.48 -7.50
C VAL A 422 -12.06 47.59 -7.59
N ASP A 423 -11.39 46.75 -8.38
CA ASP A 423 -9.95 46.89 -8.62
C ASP A 423 -9.62 48.12 -9.51
N ASN A 424 -10.52 48.51 -10.43
CA ASN A 424 -10.39 49.74 -11.22
C ASN A 424 -10.73 51.02 -10.43
N LEU A 425 -11.56 50.93 -9.39
CA LEU A 425 -11.87 52.05 -8.47
C LEU A 425 -10.80 52.22 -7.37
N LEU A 426 -9.98 51.20 -7.12
CA LEU A 426 -8.89 51.22 -6.14
C LEU A 426 -7.53 51.60 -6.75
N SER A 427 -7.40 51.69 -8.07
CA SER A 427 -6.26 52.35 -8.70
C SER A 427 -6.41 53.87 -8.58
N THR A 428 -6.01 54.40 -7.44
CA THR A 428 -5.73 55.82 -7.28
C THR A 428 -4.51 56.19 -8.12
N ASP A 429 -4.72 56.77 -9.30
CA ASP A 429 -3.89 57.79 -9.93
C ASP A 429 -4.60 58.22 -11.24
N ASP A 430 -4.46 59.50 -11.61
CA ASP A 430 -5.00 60.14 -12.84
C ASP A 430 -6.44 60.69 -12.81
N LEU A 431 -6.71 61.60 -11.87
CA LEU A 431 -7.67 62.70 -12.07
C LEU A 431 -6.93 64.03 -12.27
N LEU A 432 -6.51 64.31 -13.51
CA LEU A 432 -6.26 65.67 -13.98
C LEU A 432 -7.15 65.95 -15.22
N PRO A 433 -7.96 67.02 -15.20
CA PRO A 433 -8.90 67.29 -16.28
C PRO A 433 -8.19 67.94 -17.47
N SER A 434 -8.15 67.24 -18.61
CA SER A 434 -7.81 67.84 -19.90
C SER A 434 -8.98 67.76 -20.87
N ARG A 435 -9.81 68.80 -20.87
CA ARG A 435 -10.25 69.47 -22.11
C ARG A 435 -11.05 70.74 -21.81
N LYS A 436 -10.31 71.84 -21.75
CA LYS A 436 -10.71 73.05 -22.50
C LYS A 436 -10.64 72.71 -23.99
N LYS A 437 -11.77 72.77 -24.71
CA LYS A 437 -11.96 73.47 -25.99
C LYS A 437 -13.28 73.05 -26.67
N ALA A 438 -13.99 74.08 -27.15
CA ALA A 438 -15.22 74.10 -27.94
C ALA A 438 -16.47 73.84 -27.07
N VAL A 439 -17.42 74.76 -26.89
CA VAL A 439 -17.85 75.90 -27.71
C VAL A 439 -18.33 77.04 -26.78
N GLU A 440 -17.78 78.24 -26.96
CA GLU A 440 -18.50 79.49 -26.70
C GLU A 440 -19.48 79.69 -27.86
N ALA A 441 -20.78 79.84 -27.56
CA ALA A 441 -21.69 80.79 -28.19
C ALA A 441 -23.14 80.51 -27.73
N ASP A 442 -23.75 81.51 -27.10
CA ASP A 442 -25.17 81.80 -26.93
C ASP A 442 -26.12 80.66 -26.48
N ALA A 443 -26.50 80.69 -25.19
CA ALA A 443 -27.77 80.13 -24.74
C ALA A 443 -28.29 80.89 -23.51
N ASP A 444 -29.55 81.32 -23.60
CA ASP A 444 -30.30 82.15 -22.65
C ASP A 444 -30.43 81.57 -21.24
N SER A 445 -30.64 82.48 -20.27
CA SER A 445 -30.76 82.23 -18.84
C SER A 445 -31.94 81.32 -18.44
N ASP A 446 -32.91 81.10 -19.31
CA ASP A 446 -34.06 80.23 -19.04
C ASP A 446 -33.72 78.73 -19.18
N THR A 447 -32.66 78.38 -19.91
CA THR A 447 -32.21 76.99 -20.08
C THR A 447 -31.40 76.44 -18.91
N LEU A 448 -30.83 77.30 -18.06
CA LEU A 448 -30.04 76.87 -16.89
C LEU A 448 -30.91 76.39 -15.72
N SER A 449 -32.08 77.01 -15.50
CA SER A 449 -32.94 76.69 -14.35
C SER A 449 -33.67 75.34 -14.49
N ALA A 450 -34.02 74.95 -15.72
CA ALA A 450 -34.64 73.66 -16.02
C ALA A 450 -33.64 72.49 -15.88
N LEU A 451 -32.37 72.72 -16.25
CA LEU A 451 -31.30 71.72 -16.13
C LEU A 451 -30.85 71.52 -14.67
N GLU A 452 -30.91 72.55 -13.82
CA GLU A 452 -30.62 72.43 -12.38
C GLU A 452 -31.73 71.68 -11.62
N GLN A 453 -33.01 71.86 -11.97
CA GLN A 453 -34.12 71.15 -11.34
C GLN A 453 -34.19 69.66 -11.74
N GLU A 454 -33.86 69.31 -12.98
CA GLU A 454 -33.70 67.90 -13.40
C GLU A 454 -32.52 67.23 -12.69
N ALA A 455 -31.38 67.93 -12.55
CA ALA A 455 -30.20 67.40 -11.86
C ALA A 455 -30.45 67.16 -10.35
N GLU A 456 -31.21 68.03 -9.68
CA GLU A 456 -31.55 67.88 -8.25
C GLU A 456 -32.52 66.71 -8.01
N TYR A 457 -33.50 66.53 -8.90
CA TYR A 457 -34.46 65.40 -8.85
C TYR A 457 -33.77 64.05 -9.12
N GLU A 458 -32.86 63.99 -10.09
CA GLU A 458 -32.03 62.79 -10.35
C GLU A 458 -31.11 62.48 -9.17
N ARG A 459 -30.55 63.49 -8.50
CA ARG A 459 -29.67 63.32 -7.34
C ARG A 459 -30.43 62.75 -6.13
N GLN A 460 -31.67 63.17 -5.89
CA GLN A 460 -32.51 62.62 -4.83
C GLN A 460 -32.93 61.17 -5.12
N GLN A 461 -33.30 60.86 -6.37
CA GLN A 461 -33.58 59.47 -6.76
C GLN A 461 -32.33 58.57 -6.65
N ALA A 462 -31.15 59.09 -6.98
CA ALA A 462 -29.89 58.36 -6.84
C ALA A 462 -29.58 58.03 -5.37
N LEU A 463 -29.79 58.98 -4.44
CA LEU A 463 -29.59 58.77 -3.01
C LEU A 463 -30.56 57.72 -2.43
N GLN A 464 -31.80 57.69 -2.90
CA GLN A 464 -32.81 56.72 -2.47
C GLN A 464 -32.48 55.30 -2.96
N ARG A 465 -32.04 55.16 -4.22
CA ARG A 465 -31.53 53.88 -4.77
C ARG A 465 -30.30 53.37 -4.02
N VAL A 466 -29.41 54.26 -3.59
CA VAL A 466 -28.22 53.90 -2.77
C VAL A 466 -28.62 53.42 -1.37
N ALA A 467 -29.63 54.03 -0.75
CA ALA A 467 -30.14 53.59 0.55
C ALA A 467 -30.81 52.19 0.47
N GLU A 468 -31.60 51.95 -0.56
CA GLU A 468 -32.23 50.64 -0.82
C GLU A 468 -31.19 49.56 -1.14
N ALA A 469 -30.15 49.90 -1.93
CA ALA A 469 -29.03 49.00 -2.21
C ALA A 469 -28.24 48.63 -0.94
N ARG A 470 -28.03 49.58 -0.02
CA ARG A 470 -27.40 49.32 1.29
C ARG A 470 -28.22 48.37 2.16
N GLN A 471 -29.54 48.54 2.21
CA GLN A 471 -30.43 47.64 2.95
C GLN A 471 -30.49 46.23 2.32
N ALA A 472 -30.50 46.14 0.98
CA ALA A 472 -30.46 44.87 0.26
C ALA A 472 -29.12 44.12 0.48
N LYS A 473 -27.99 44.85 0.50
CA LYS A 473 -26.67 44.29 0.82
C LYS A 473 -26.61 43.73 2.24
N ALA A 474 -27.09 44.48 3.24
CA ALA A 474 -27.17 44.02 4.63
C ALA A 474 -28.05 42.77 4.79
N ALA A 475 -29.18 42.69 4.07
CA ALA A 475 -30.04 41.51 4.07
C ALA A 475 -29.39 40.29 3.37
N LYS A 476 -28.65 40.50 2.26
CA LYS A 476 -27.86 39.46 1.56
C LYS A 476 -26.77 38.91 2.49
N GLU A 477 -26.05 39.77 3.20
CA GLU A 477 -25.02 39.39 4.17
C GLU A 477 -25.58 38.60 5.36
N ALA A 478 -26.71 39.03 5.94
CA ALA A 478 -27.37 38.31 7.02
C ALA A 478 -27.84 36.91 6.59
N LYS A 479 -28.37 36.78 5.37
CA LYS A 479 -28.77 35.49 4.78
C LYS A 479 -27.57 34.58 4.53
N LEU A 480 -26.46 35.13 4.04
CA LEU A 480 -25.20 34.43 3.83
C LEU A 480 -24.61 33.91 5.15
N GLN A 481 -24.58 34.74 6.20
CA GLN A 481 -24.14 34.36 7.53
C GLN A 481 -24.99 33.22 8.12
N LYS A 482 -26.33 33.27 7.96
CA LYS A 482 -27.24 32.20 8.40
C LYS A 482 -27.00 30.89 7.64
N ALA A 483 -26.79 30.96 6.32
CA ALA A 483 -26.47 29.79 5.48
C ALA A 483 -25.10 29.18 5.85
N PHE A 484 -24.10 30.02 6.15
CA PHE A 484 -22.77 29.62 6.58
C PHE A 484 -22.81 28.91 7.94
N ARG A 485 -23.52 29.46 8.93
CA ARG A 485 -23.75 28.82 10.24
C ARG A 485 -24.41 27.43 10.08
N ARG A 486 -25.39 27.29 9.17
CA ARG A 486 -26.06 26.01 8.88
C ARG A 486 -25.12 24.97 8.24
N ARG A 487 -24.30 25.37 7.27
CA ARG A 487 -23.30 24.49 6.63
C ARG A 487 -22.25 24.00 7.64
N ILE A 488 -21.79 24.87 8.54
CA ILE A 488 -20.86 24.51 9.62
C ILE A 488 -21.51 23.51 10.58
N ALA A 489 -22.76 23.72 10.98
CA ALA A 489 -23.48 22.79 11.85
C ALA A 489 -23.65 21.39 11.22
N VAL A 490 -23.95 21.31 9.93
CA VAL A 490 -24.05 20.04 9.19
C VAL A 490 -22.69 19.35 9.08
N ARG A 491 -21.62 20.08 8.75
CA ARG A 491 -20.25 19.52 8.70
C ARG A 491 -19.80 18.99 10.06
N ARG A 492 -20.12 19.69 11.15
CA ARG A 492 -19.85 19.22 12.53
C ARG A 492 -20.61 17.93 12.86
N ARG A 493 -21.87 17.80 12.43
CA ARG A 493 -22.66 16.56 12.62
C ARG A 493 -22.06 15.37 11.84
N ILE A 494 -21.64 15.58 10.60
CA ILE A 494 -21.04 14.53 9.76
C ILE A 494 -19.67 14.10 10.31
N LEU A 495 -18.81 15.04 10.70
CA LEU A 495 -17.53 14.72 11.34
C LEU A 495 -17.71 14.04 12.69
N ALA A 496 -18.75 14.41 13.45
CA ALA A 496 -19.11 13.71 14.68
C ALA A 496 -19.60 12.28 14.42
N LEU A 497 -20.35 12.04 13.34
CA LEU A 497 -20.78 10.70 12.90
C LEU A 497 -19.59 9.83 12.47
N LEU A 498 -18.67 10.35 11.65
CA LEU A 498 -17.43 9.67 11.27
C LEU A 498 -16.55 9.37 12.49
N GLY A 499 -16.43 10.32 13.42
CA GLY A 499 -15.76 10.13 14.70
C GLY A 499 -16.37 9.00 15.53
N LYS A 500 -17.71 8.91 15.61
CA LYS A 500 -18.42 7.80 16.27
C LYS A 500 -18.18 6.45 15.57
N LEU A 501 -18.19 6.41 14.24
CA LEU A 501 -17.95 5.17 13.49
C LEU A 501 -16.50 4.66 13.67
N SER A 502 -15.52 5.56 13.70
CA SER A 502 -14.11 5.21 13.97
C SER A 502 -13.85 4.65 15.38
N LEU A 503 -14.78 4.87 16.33
CA LEU A 503 -14.70 4.29 17.68
C LEU A 503 -15.14 2.83 17.70
N LEU A 504 -16.07 2.43 16.82
CA LEU A 504 -16.51 1.04 16.66
C LEU A 504 -15.50 0.19 15.89
N LEU A 505 -14.75 0.80 14.95
CA LEU A 505 -13.79 0.09 14.11
C LEU A 505 -12.61 -0.52 14.89
N ARG A 506 -12.16 0.13 15.98
CA ARG A 506 -10.99 -0.31 16.76
C ARG A 506 -11.13 -1.71 17.39
N PRO A 507 -12.19 -1.99 18.19
CA PRO A 507 -12.36 -3.31 18.77
C PRO A 507 -12.65 -4.36 17.69
N ILE A 508 -13.36 -3.99 16.60
CA ILE A 508 -13.64 -4.91 15.49
C ILE A 508 -12.33 -5.39 14.84
N LEU A 509 -11.40 -4.47 14.55
CA LEU A 509 -10.10 -4.83 13.96
C LEU A 509 -9.27 -5.73 14.87
N VAL A 510 -9.32 -5.51 16.19
CA VAL A 510 -8.60 -6.35 17.17
C VAL A 510 -9.23 -7.73 17.26
N LEU A 511 -10.57 -7.82 17.33
CA LEU A 511 -11.29 -9.10 17.32
C LEU A 511 -11.02 -9.87 16.02
N ALA A 512 -11.00 -9.18 14.87
CA ALA A 512 -10.63 -9.77 13.60
C ALA A 512 -9.18 -10.30 13.60
N SER A 513 -8.24 -9.55 14.19
CA SER A 513 -6.85 -10.00 14.34
C SER A 513 -6.74 -11.26 15.21
N ILE A 514 -7.45 -11.29 16.35
CA ILE A 514 -7.48 -12.44 17.25
C ILE A 514 -8.11 -13.65 16.56
N ALA A 515 -9.23 -13.46 15.85
CA ALA A 515 -9.87 -14.52 15.08
C ALA A 515 -8.93 -15.09 14.01
N LEU A 516 -8.20 -14.24 13.29
CA LEU A 516 -7.22 -14.67 12.28
C LEU A 516 -6.08 -15.50 12.90
N ILE A 517 -5.60 -15.18 14.10
CA ILE A 517 -4.56 -15.97 14.79
C ILE A 517 -5.00 -17.42 15.00
N PHE A 518 -6.29 -17.67 15.25
CA PHE A 518 -6.81 -19.04 15.44
C PHE A 518 -7.22 -19.72 14.13
N VAL A 519 -7.62 -18.95 13.11
CA VAL A 519 -8.08 -19.47 11.80
C VAL A 519 -6.91 -19.77 10.85
N VAL A 520 -5.84 -18.97 10.87
CA VAL A 520 -4.68 -19.11 9.97
C VAL A 520 -3.99 -20.47 10.12
N PRO A 521 -3.76 -21.01 11.34
CA PRO A 521 -3.12 -22.31 11.51
C PRO A 521 -3.99 -23.51 11.13
N HIS A 522 -5.26 -23.28 10.72
CA HIS A 522 -6.17 -24.36 10.41
C HIS A 522 -5.84 -25.00 9.04
N PRO A 523 -5.48 -26.30 8.99
CA PRO A 523 -4.96 -26.93 7.77
C PRO A 523 -5.96 -26.93 6.61
N ARG A 524 -7.27 -27.05 6.88
CA ARG A 524 -8.33 -26.95 5.86
C ARG A 524 -8.95 -25.56 5.71
N SER A 525 -8.32 -24.53 6.27
CA SER A 525 -8.76 -23.15 6.07
C SER A 525 -8.74 -22.81 4.57
N PRO A 526 -9.70 -22.03 4.04
CA PRO A 526 -9.63 -21.51 2.67
C PRO A 526 -8.38 -20.64 2.43
N VAL A 527 -7.72 -20.23 3.51
CA VAL A 527 -6.47 -19.46 3.49
C VAL A 527 -5.23 -20.34 3.29
N SER A 528 -5.30 -21.62 3.66
CA SER A 528 -4.17 -22.55 3.54
C SER A 528 -4.16 -23.21 2.16
N LYS A 529 -2.99 -23.27 1.54
CA LYS A 529 -2.75 -23.88 0.22
C LYS A 529 -1.89 -25.14 0.37
N GLY A 530 -2.04 -26.08 -0.56
CA GLY A 530 -1.13 -27.22 -0.69
C GLY A 530 0.26 -26.76 -1.14
N THR A 531 1.32 -27.39 -0.64
CA THR A 531 2.68 -27.13 -1.12
C THR A 531 2.87 -27.70 -2.53
N TYR A 532 3.66 -27.00 -3.34
CA TYR A 532 3.99 -27.37 -4.70
C TYR A 532 5.41 -26.90 -5.02
N VAL A 533 6.03 -27.49 -6.03
CA VAL A 533 7.31 -27.01 -6.56
C VAL A 533 6.95 -26.14 -7.76
N ASP A 534 7.31 -24.85 -7.70
CA ASP A 534 6.97 -23.86 -8.72
C ASP A 534 7.99 -23.87 -9.87
N GLU A 535 9.25 -24.14 -9.53
CA GLU A 535 10.34 -24.25 -10.50
C GLU A 535 10.23 -25.55 -11.32
N ASN A 536 9.96 -25.41 -12.62
CA ASN A 536 9.79 -26.57 -13.51
C ASN A 536 11.11 -27.32 -13.75
N ALA A 537 12.26 -26.64 -13.61
CA ALA A 537 13.57 -27.27 -13.69
C ALA A 537 13.84 -28.19 -12.48
N LEU A 538 13.17 -27.95 -11.35
CA LEU A 538 13.22 -28.81 -10.17
C LEU A 538 12.29 -30.01 -10.39
N GLN A 539 12.88 -31.12 -10.86
CA GLN A 539 12.26 -32.44 -10.91
C GLN A 539 12.68 -33.28 -9.69
N PRO A 540 12.17 -32.99 -8.46
CA PRO A 540 12.61 -33.66 -7.25
C PRO A 540 12.27 -35.15 -7.27
N GLY A 541 13.25 -35.99 -6.92
CA GLY A 541 13.06 -37.43 -6.79
C GLY A 541 12.85 -38.19 -8.11
N GLN A 542 12.99 -37.55 -9.27
CA GLN A 542 12.89 -38.21 -10.58
C GLN A 542 14.22 -38.77 -11.09
N ALA A 543 15.34 -38.21 -10.63
CA ALA A 543 16.66 -38.67 -11.04
C ALA A 543 17.02 -40.00 -10.36
N ARG A 544 17.68 -40.89 -11.10
CA ARG A 544 18.24 -42.13 -10.54
C ARG A 544 19.41 -41.80 -9.61
N VAL A 545 19.34 -42.32 -8.39
CA VAL A 545 20.33 -42.17 -7.34
C VAL A 545 21.17 -43.44 -7.24
N TYR A 546 22.50 -43.31 -7.23
CA TYR A 546 23.43 -44.44 -7.24
C TYR A 546 24.05 -44.78 -5.89
N TRP A 547 23.84 -43.95 -4.86
CA TRP A 547 24.24 -44.26 -3.47
C TRP A 547 23.71 -45.63 -3.02
N ASP A 548 24.62 -46.52 -2.63
CA ASP A 548 24.36 -47.92 -2.32
C ASP A 548 24.91 -48.36 -0.95
N TYR A 549 24.88 -49.67 -0.65
CA TYR A 549 25.36 -50.22 0.62
C TYR A 549 26.89 -50.26 0.75
N PHE A 550 27.64 -50.19 -0.34
CA PHE A 550 29.09 -50.07 -0.29
C PHE A 550 29.48 -48.71 0.29
N ASP A 551 28.84 -47.64 -0.18
CA ASP A 551 29.03 -46.29 0.35
C ASP A 551 28.59 -46.19 1.82
N VAL A 552 27.51 -46.88 2.20
CA VAL A 552 27.03 -46.97 3.59
C VAL A 552 28.07 -47.63 4.50
N THR A 553 28.67 -48.74 4.06
CA THR A 553 29.70 -49.45 4.84
C THR A 553 30.92 -48.55 5.08
N TYR A 554 31.29 -47.75 4.09
CA TYR A 554 32.35 -46.77 4.24
C TYR A 554 31.97 -45.64 5.20
N ALA A 555 30.72 -45.16 5.14
CA ALA A 555 30.19 -44.16 6.07
C ALA A 555 30.16 -44.68 7.53
N ASP A 556 29.82 -45.96 7.75
CA ASP A 556 29.87 -46.58 9.08
C ASP A 556 31.31 -46.62 9.62
N MET A 557 32.28 -47.04 8.82
CA MET A 557 33.71 -46.99 9.20
C MET A 557 34.18 -45.57 9.55
N LEU A 558 33.76 -44.56 8.77
CA LEU A 558 34.05 -43.15 9.07
C LEU A 558 33.40 -42.69 10.38
N SER A 559 32.19 -43.17 10.69
CA SER A 559 31.51 -42.83 11.94
C SER A 559 32.26 -43.35 13.17
N GLU A 560 32.83 -44.56 13.10
CA GLU A 560 33.69 -45.11 14.15
C GLU A 560 34.95 -44.26 14.33
N LYS A 561 35.60 -43.87 13.22
CA LYS A 561 36.76 -42.97 13.27
C LYS A 561 36.42 -41.63 13.91
N VAL A 562 35.33 -40.99 13.51
CA VAL A 562 34.90 -39.70 14.08
C VAL A 562 34.63 -39.82 15.58
N ASN A 563 34.06 -40.93 16.03
CA ASN A 563 33.77 -41.16 17.43
C ASN A 563 35.05 -41.25 18.30
N LEU A 564 36.17 -41.73 17.76
CA LEU A 564 37.47 -41.74 18.44
C LEU A 564 37.99 -40.33 18.74
N TRP A 565 37.66 -39.36 17.90
CA TRP A 565 38.07 -37.95 18.05
C TRP A 565 37.09 -37.14 18.90
N SER A 566 36.19 -37.79 19.63
CA SER A 566 35.18 -37.11 20.44
C SER A 566 35.76 -36.24 21.56
N GLY A 567 36.88 -36.66 22.16
CA GLY A 567 37.60 -35.94 23.21
C GLY A 567 38.74 -35.04 22.72
N ALA A 568 38.96 -34.94 21.40
CA ALA A 568 40.12 -34.25 20.83
C ALA A 568 39.95 -32.72 20.75
N THR A 569 41.06 -31.99 20.71
CA THR A 569 41.08 -30.53 20.55
C THR A 569 40.58 -30.11 19.17
N SER A 570 40.19 -28.84 19.00
CA SER A 570 39.72 -28.32 17.71
C SER A 570 40.73 -28.49 16.57
N ALA A 571 42.02 -28.31 16.87
CA ALA A 571 43.10 -28.49 15.90
C ALA A 571 43.26 -29.96 15.48
N GLU A 572 43.28 -30.89 16.43
CA GLU A 572 43.39 -32.33 16.14
C GLU A 572 42.19 -32.85 15.33
N ARG A 573 40.98 -32.38 15.66
CA ARG A 573 39.76 -32.69 14.89
C ARG A 573 39.86 -32.16 13.46
N ALA A 574 40.38 -30.96 13.29
CA ALA A 574 40.63 -30.37 11.98
C ALA A 574 41.73 -31.13 11.21
N ASP A 575 42.79 -31.58 11.87
CA ASP A 575 43.84 -32.42 11.27
C ASP A 575 43.28 -33.73 10.70
N PHE A 576 42.42 -34.40 11.48
CA PHE A 576 41.75 -35.62 11.03
C PHE A 576 40.93 -35.37 9.75
N VAL A 577 40.01 -34.40 9.79
CA VAL A 577 39.14 -34.07 8.65
C VAL A 577 39.96 -33.64 7.44
N TYR A 578 41.02 -32.87 7.66
CA TYR A 578 41.93 -32.42 6.60
C TYR A 578 42.59 -33.61 5.90
N SER A 579 43.12 -34.56 6.67
CA SER A 579 43.80 -35.75 6.13
C SER A 579 42.85 -36.66 5.34
N GLU A 580 41.62 -36.86 5.82
CA GLU A 580 40.61 -37.67 5.13
C GLU A 580 40.17 -37.02 3.81
N LEU A 581 39.82 -35.72 3.80
CA LEU A 581 39.43 -35.03 2.56
C LEU A 581 40.59 -34.94 1.56
N GLN A 582 41.83 -34.77 2.03
CA GLN A 582 43.01 -34.72 1.18
C GLN A 582 43.26 -36.10 0.53
N SER A 583 43.00 -37.20 1.26
CA SER A 583 43.10 -38.56 0.72
C SER A 583 42.15 -38.82 -0.46
N TYR A 584 41.07 -38.04 -0.59
CA TYR A 584 40.13 -38.12 -1.70
C TYR A 584 40.59 -37.33 -2.93
N GLY A 585 41.76 -36.66 -2.86
CA GLY A 585 42.29 -35.83 -3.93
C GLY A 585 41.65 -34.44 -4.04
N LEU A 586 40.99 -33.97 -2.97
CA LEU A 586 40.36 -32.65 -2.93
C LEU A 586 41.35 -31.56 -2.51
N GLU A 587 41.10 -30.32 -2.94
CA GLU A 587 41.81 -29.14 -2.44
C GLU A 587 41.23 -28.74 -1.09
N VAL A 588 41.94 -29.07 -0.01
CA VAL A 588 41.48 -28.88 1.36
C VAL A 588 42.22 -27.71 2.01
N ASN A 589 41.46 -26.89 2.73
CA ASN A 589 41.96 -25.72 3.44
C ASN A 589 41.43 -25.68 4.87
N ARG A 590 42.14 -24.95 5.73
CA ARG A 590 41.77 -24.71 7.13
C ARG A 590 41.48 -23.22 7.32
N GLN A 591 40.62 -22.91 8.26
CA GLN A 591 40.35 -21.55 8.68
C GLN A 591 40.30 -21.49 10.20
N ASP A 592 41.22 -20.76 10.80
CA ASP A 592 41.14 -20.46 12.22
C ASP A 592 40.23 -19.26 12.45
N TYR A 593 39.44 -19.31 13.52
CA TYR A 593 38.58 -18.21 13.92
C TYR A 593 38.59 -17.99 15.44
N ARG A 594 38.30 -16.75 15.83
CA ARG A 594 38.24 -16.30 17.22
C ARG A 594 37.24 -15.16 17.38
N TYR A 595 36.43 -15.24 18.43
CA TYR A 595 35.59 -14.12 18.87
C TYR A 595 36.29 -13.30 19.96
N ASP A 596 36.24 -11.98 19.83
CA ASP A 596 36.69 -11.03 20.86
C ASP A 596 35.67 -10.98 21.99
N ASP A 597 36.11 -11.39 23.18
CA ASP A 597 35.45 -11.15 24.47
C ASP A 597 33.93 -11.48 24.48
N ALA A 598 33.60 -12.77 24.44
CA ALA A 598 32.24 -13.26 24.68
C ALA A 598 31.86 -12.97 26.15
N GLY A 599 31.24 -11.81 26.39
CA GLY A 599 31.02 -11.17 27.68
C GLY A 599 30.42 -12.01 28.82
N SER A 600 31.19 -12.94 29.38
CA SER A 600 31.04 -13.51 30.70
C SER A 600 32.42 -13.64 31.33
N LYS A 601 32.74 -12.70 32.24
CA LYS A 601 33.85 -12.83 33.19
C LYS A 601 33.53 -13.98 34.15
N GLY A 602 33.72 -15.21 33.69
CA GLY A 602 33.49 -16.43 34.46
C GLY A 602 33.47 -17.68 33.58
N HIS A 603 34.63 -18.32 33.42
CA HIS A 603 34.79 -19.75 33.17
C HIS A 603 34.49 -20.38 31.79
N GLU A 604 34.44 -19.63 30.68
CA GLU A 604 34.52 -20.26 29.36
C GLU A 604 35.63 -19.63 28.52
N ALA A 605 36.54 -20.48 28.04
CA ALA A 605 37.65 -20.12 27.15
C ALA A 605 37.13 -19.33 25.94
N ALA A 606 37.97 -18.47 25.36
CA ALA A 606 37.66 -17.75 24.13
C ALA A 606 37.01 -18.70 23.11
N LEU A 607 35.85 -18.32 22.56
CA LEU A 607 35.18 -19.07 21.50
C LEU A 607 36.08 -18.99 20.26
N SER A 608 36.97 -19.95 20.13
CA SER A 608 37.89 -20.13 19.01
C SER A 608 37.84 -21.56 18.53
N GLY A 609 38.04 -21.77 17.24
CA GLY A 609 38.05 -23.09 16.62
C GLY A 609 38.68 -23.05 15.23
N THR A 610 38.79 -24.22 14.63
CA THR A 610 39.37 -24.40 13.30
C THR A 610 38.35 -25.11 12.41
N ASN A 611 37.92 -24.45 11.34
CA ASN A 611 37.06 -25.04 10.33
C ASN A 611 37.90 -25.73 9.26
N VAL A 612 37.36 -26.80 8.67
CA VAL A 612 37.96 -27.45 7.50
C VAL A 612 36.98 -27.43 6.36
N TYR A 613 37.46 -27.04 5.18
CA TYR A 613 36.64 -27.01 3.98
C TYR A 613 37.43 -27.47 2.77
N ALA A 614 36.71 -28.03 1.79
CA ALA A 614 37.28 -28.51 0.55
C ALA A 614 36.37 -28.17 -0.63
N ARG A 615 36.98 -27.82 -1.77
CA ARG A 615 36.26 -27.60 -3.02
C ARG A 615 36.49 -28.77 -3.96
N SER A 616 35.41 -29.30 -4.52
CA SER A 616 35.43 -30.26 -5.62
C SER A 616 35.01 -29.55 -6.89
N ALA A 617 35.99 -29.27 -7.76
CA ALA A 617 35.75 -28.68 -9.07
C ALA A 617 35.07 -29.70 -9.99
N THR A 618 33.97 -29.30 -10.62
CA THR A 618 33.24 -30.17 -11.54
C THR A 618 33.87 -30.09 -12.93
N PRO A 619 34.28 -31.22 -13.57
CA PRO A 619 35.10 -31.20 -14.79
C PRO A 619 34.48 -30.52 -16.02
N ARG A 620 33.16 -30.29 -16.04
CA ARG A 620 32.40 -29.86 -17.22
C ARG A 620 32.02 -28.38 -17.22
N ILE A 621 32.41 -27.61 -16.19
CA ILE A 621 31.99 -26.21 -16.01
C ILE A 621 33.18 -25.33 -15.63
N ASP A 622 32.97 -24.02 -15.68
CA ASP A 622 33.98 -23.00 -15.36
C ASP A 622 34.16 -22.74 -13.85
N GLY A 623 33.44 -23.49 -12.99
CA GLY A 623 33.51 -23.39 -11.54
C GLY A 623 32.93 -22.10 -10.95
N ARG A 624 32.11 -21.35 -11.69
CA ARG A 624 31.51 -20.09 -11.21
C ARG A 624 30.36 -20.27 -10.23
N GLU A 625 29.74 -21.44 -10.19
CA GLU A 625 28.55 -21.72 -9.38
C GLU A 625 28.79 -22.91 -8.46
N ALA A 626 28.25 -22.85 -7.24
CA ALA A 626 28.48 -23.90 -6.26
C ALA A 626 27.24 -24.25 -5.40
N VAL A 627 27.25 -25.49 -4.90
CA VAL A 627 26.35 -26.00 -3.86
C VAL A 627 27.20 -26.36 -2.63
N VAL A 628 26.77 -25.90 -1.45
CA VAL A 628 27.49 -26.14 -0.19
C VAL A 628 26.85 -27.30 0.58
N LEU A 629 27.69 -28.24 1.02
CA LEU A 629 27.35 -29.36 1.88
C LEU A 629 28.11 -29.18 3.20
N THR A 630 27.39 -29.11 4.33
CA THR A 630 28.04 -28.80 5.61
C THR A 630 27.54 -29.67 6.77
N ALA A 631 28.42 -29.92 7.73
CA ALA A 631 28.06 -30.47 9.02
C ALA A 631 28.84 -29.73 10.12
N SER A 632 28.13 -29.32 11.16
CA SER A 632 28.78 -28.80 12.37
C SER A 632 29.28 -29.94 13.22
N TRP A 633 30.43 -29.80 13.86
CA TRP A 633 30.98 -30.85 14.73
C TRP A 633 30.06 -31.15 15.92
N ARG A 634 29.42 -30.11 16.46
CA ARG A 634 28.43 -30.23 17.52
C ARG A 634 27.01 -30.24 16.94
N SER A 635 26.20 -31.15 17.45
CA SER A 635 24.77 -31.24 17.16
C SER A 635 23.97 -30.27 18.02
N ARG A 636 22.77 -29.89 17.57
CA ARG A 636 21.79 -29.20 18.42
C ARG A 636 21.33 -30.06 19.60
N TRP A 637 21.46 -31.38 19.48
CA TRP A 637 20.91 -32.33 20.45
C TRP A 637 21.78 -32.37 21.71
N GLN A 638 21.13 -32.18 22.85
CA GLN A 638 21.79 -32.18 24.16
C GLN A 638 21.63 -33.51 24.90
N GLY A 639 21.17 -34.58 24.23
CA GLY A 639 21.02 -35.91 24.83
C GLY A 639 19.67 -36.18 25.50
N GLU A 640 18.68 -35.29 25.35
CA GLU A 640 17.31 -35.55 25.83
C GLU A 640 16.71 -36.77 25.10
N ASN A 641 16.27 -37.77 25.88
CA ASN A 641 15.69 -39.03 25.40
C ASN A 641 16.62 -39.86 24.49
N ASP A 642 17.92 -39.90 24.81
CA ASP A 642 18.89 -40.75 24.13
C ASP A 642 18.54 -42.25 24.28
N PRO A 643 18.10 -42.93 23.20
CA PRO A 643 17.75 -44.34 23.25
C PRO A 643 18.98 -45.24 23.44
N PHE A 644 20.18 -44.68 23.33
CA PHE A 644 21.47 -45.35 23.46
C PHE A 644 22.32 -44.74 24.60
N ALA A 645 21.70 -44.03 25.56
CA ALA A 645 22.43 -43.54 26.72
C ALA A 645 23.09 -44.72 27.47
N PRO A 646 24.38 -44.63 27.82
CA PRO A 646 25.01 -45.66 28.64
C PRO A 646 24.28 -45.75 30.00
N ALA A 647 24.02 -46.98 30.47
CA ALA A 647 23.24 -47.25 31.69
C ALA A 647 23.82 -46.59 32.95
N ASP A 648 25.11 -46.26 32.94
CA ASP A 648 25.81 -45.56 34.01
C ASP A 648 25.95 -44.07 33.67
N ASN A 649 24.93 -43.27 33.97
CA ASN A 649 25.04 -41.90 34.52
C ASN A 649 23.67 -41.19 34.57
N LEU A 650 22.93 -41.45 35.65
CA LEU A 650 21.71 -40.74 36.07
C LEU A 650 21.96 -39.32 36.62
N THR A 651 23.00 -38.63 36.17
CA THR A 651 23.14 -37.19 36.46
C THR A 651 23.44 -36.43 35.18
N ALA A 652 22.63 -35.42 34.90
CA ALA A 652 22.79 -34.43 33.83
C ALA A 652 24.08 -33.58 33.96
N ALA A 653 25.09 -34.06 34.69
CA ALA A 653 26.29 -33.33 35.09
C ALA A 653 27.52 -33.60 34.19
N ASN A 654 27.50 -34.64 33.35
CA ASN A 654 28.59 -34.97 32.42
C ASN A 654 28.21 -34.86 30.93
N ILE A 655 27.10 -34.19 30.62
CA ILE A 655 26.88 -33.69 29.26
C ILE A 655 27.70 -32.41 29.19
N ASP A 656 28.83 -32.45 28.50
CA ASP A 656 29.62 -31.26 28.15
C ASP A 656 28.63 -30.16 27.72
N ALA A 657 28.64 -29.01 28.41
CA ALA A 657 27.63 -27.96 28.25
C ALA A 657 27.51 -27.42 26.80
N ARG A 658 28.41 -27.88 25.92
CA ARG A 658 28.56 -27.59 24.50
C ARG A 658 27.81 -28.54 23.55
N GLY A 659 27.08 -29.55 24.04
CA GLY A 659 26.21 -30.44 23.22
C GLY A 659 26.86 -31.74 22.72
N ARG A 660 26.06 -32.70 22.24
CA ARG A 660 26.53 -33.99 21.68
C ARG A 660 27.24 -33.79 20.33
N ILE A 661 28.07 -34.74 19.97
CA ILE A 661 28.83 -34.71 18.71
C ILE A 661 27.94 -35.20 17.56
N ASN A 662 28.04 -34.53 16.42
CA ASN A 662 27.32 -34.86 15.20
C ASN A 662 28.06 -35.97 14.41
N VAL A 663 28.26 -37.13 15.05
CA VAL A 663 29.15 -38.20 14.53
C VAL A 663 28.75 -38.64 13.13
N ARG A 664 27.49 -39.03 12.93
CA ARG A 664 27.00 -39.49 11.62
C ARG A 664 26.77 -38.36 10.64
N GLY A 665 26.54 -37.13 11.08
CA GLY A 665 26.49 -35.97 10.16
C GLY A 665 27.86 -35.71 9.52
N ILE A 666 28.94 -35.71 10.31
CA ILE A 666 30.31 -35.55 9.81
C ILE A 666 30.67 -36.72 8.89
N ALA A 667 30.42 -37.96 9.32
CA ALA A 667 30.69 -39.15 8.52
C ALA A 667 29.90 -39.16 7.19
N SER A 668 28.65 -38.69 7.19
CA SER A 668 27.85 -38.52 5.98
C SER A 668 28.51 -37.54 5.01
N ILE A 669 28.96 -36.38 5.48
CA ILE A 669 29.62 -35.39 4.64
C ILE A 669 30.94 -35.92 4.07
N LEU A 670 31.76 -36.60 4.87
CA LEU A 670 33.02 -37.21 4.41
C LEU A 670 32.78 -38.29 3.35
N ALA A 671 31.83 -39.19 3.60
CA ALA A 671 31.48 -40.26 2.65
C ALA A 671 30.88 -39.68 1.35
N LEU A 672 29.99 -38.68 1.47
CA LEU A 672 29.44 -37.96 0.31
C LEU A 672 30.50 -37.16 -0.44
N ALA A 673 31.52 -36.61 0.24
CA ALA A 673 32.62 -35.90 -0.42
C ALA A 673 33.44 -36.82 -1.31
N ARG A 674 33.74 -38.04 -0.84
CA ARG A 674 34.39 -39.06 -1.66
C ARG A 674 33.49 -39.50 -2.81
N TYR A 675 32.20 -39.75 -2.54
CA TYR A 675 31.28 -40.26 -3.56
C TYR A 675 30.95 -39.21 -4.64
N LEU A 676 30.49 -38.02 -4.25
CA LEU A 676 30.02 -36.98 -5.17
C LEU A 676 31.15 -36.36 -6.00
N SER A 677 32.37 -36.31 -5.48
CA SER A 677 33.53 -35.80 -6.24
C SER A 677 33.88 -36.68 -7.46
N THR A 678 33.50 -37.95 -7.44
CA THR A 678 33.67 -38.86 -8.58
C THR A 678 32.56 -38.76 -9.63
N GLN A 679 31.48 -38.03 -9.35
CA GLN A 679 30.29 -37.98 -10.21
C GLN A 679 30.43 -36.96 -11.34
N ALA A 680 30.60 -37.44 -12.57
CA ALA A 680 30.80 -36.58 -13.75
C ALA A 680 29.54 -35.84 -14.27
N HIS A 681 28.36 -36.11 -13.69
CA HIS A 681 27.07 -35.62 -14.19
C HIS A 681 26.56 -34.36 -13.48
N LEU A 682 27.34 -33.80 -12.55
CA LEU A 682 27.02 -32.55 -11.87
C LEU A 682 27.35 -31.35 -12.79
N SER A 683 26.65 -30.24 -12.57
CA SER A 683 26.80 -28.97 -13.29
C SER A 683 27.09 -27.78 -12.37
N LYS A 684 27.45 -28.04 -11.10
CA LYS A 684 27.92 -27.03 -10.13
C LYS A 684 29.02 -27.60 -9.26
N ASP A 685 29.95 -26.75 -8.86
CA ASP A 685 31.00 -27.13 -7.91
C ASP A 685 30.40 -27.48 -6.55
N LEU A 686 31.05 -28.40 -5.86
CA LEU A 686 30.65 -28.78 -4.50
C LEU A 686 31.66 -28.22 -3.51
N ILE A 687 31.16 -27.58 -2.47
CA ILE A 687 31.97 -27.10 -1.36
C ILE A 687 31.55 -27.86 -0.11
N PHE A 688 32.48 -28.61 0.45
CA PHE A 688 32.29 -29.35 1.69
C PHE A 688 32.84 -28.53 2.85
N VAL A 689 32.05 -28.30 3.90
CA VAL A 689 32.45 -27.51 5.07
C VAL A 689 32.13 -28.28 6.35
N ILE A 690 33.16 -28.68 7.09
CA ILE A 690 33.02 -29.22 8.43
C ILE A 690 33.45 -28.13 9.41
N SER A 691 32.47 -27.52 10.07
CA SER A 691 32.71 -26.40 10.97
C SER A 691 32.87 -26.85 12.42
N ASP A 692 33.78 -26.21 13.15
CA ASP A 692 33.88 -26.43 14.60
C ASP A 692 32.73 -25.73 15.35
N GLY A 693 32.40 -26.24 16.54
CA GLY A 693 31.22 -25.82 17.30
C GLY A 693 29.90 -26.24 16.64
N HIS A 694 28.82 -25.50 16.94
CA HIS A 694 27.50 -25.72 16.33
C HIS A 694 27.16 -24.62 15.32
N LEU A 695 27.26 -23.35 15.73
CA LEU A 695 26.93 -22.18 14.91
C LEU A 695 28.14 -21.26 14.66
N GLU A 696 29.13 -21.32 15.55
CA GLU A 696 30.23 -20.37 15.63
C GLU A 696 31.18 -20.50 14.44
N GLY A 697 31.56 -21.73 14.11
CA GLY A 697 32.47 -22.02 13.01
C GLY A 697 31.83 -21.74 11.66
N ILE A 698 30.58 -22.14 11.44
CA ILE A 698 29.90 -21.88 10.17
C ILE A 698 29.65 -20.39 9.94
N HIS A 699 29.40 -19.61 11.00
CA HIS A 699 29.33 -18.15 10.92
C HIS A 699 30.66 -17.57 10.49
N ALA A 700 31.77 -18.00 11.11
CA ALA A 700 33.11 -17.53 10.74
C ALA A 700 33.46 -17.84 9.28
N TRP A 701 33.15 -19.06 8.83
CA TRP A 701 33.39 -19.48 7.46
C TRP A 701 32.53 -18.70 6.46
N SER A 702 31.23 -18.60 6.69
CA SER A 702 30.32 -17.90 5.78
C SER A 702 30.59 -16.38 5.74
N SER A 703 30.84 -15.74 6.88
CA SER A 703 31.22 -14.33 6.93
C SER A 703 32.50 -14.04 6.14
N ALA A 704 33.52 -14.89 6.25
CA ALA A 704 34.75 -14.75 5.49
C ALA A 704 34.56 -15.03 3.99
N TYR A 705 33.78 -16.06 3.64
CA TYR A 705 33.49 -16.44 2.25
C TYR A 705 32.74 -15.33 1.48
N PHE A 706 31.72 -14.73 2.09
CA PHE A 706 30.91 -13.67 1.46
C PHE A 706 31.46 -12.25 1.70
N GLY A 707 32.59 -12.09 2.40
CA GLY A 707 33.24 -10.80 2.63
C GLY A 707 32.52 -9.88 3.61
N SER A 708 31.81 -10.44 4.60
CA SER A 708 30.98 -9.70 5.56
C SER A 708 31.37 -10.02 7.01
N MET A 709 32.54 -9.53 7.43
CA MET A 709 33.07 -9.78 8.77
C MET A 709 32.44 -8.85 9.83
N PRO A 710 31.64 -9.39 10.78
CA PRO A 710 31.05 -8.61 11.86
C PRO A 710 32.11 -8.18 12.89
N LYS A 711 31.84 -7.06 13.59
CA LYS A 711 32.71 -6.56 14.66
C LYS A 711 32.87 -7.61 15.76
N GLY A 712 34.11 -7.91 16.13
CA GLY A 712 34.46 -8.87 17.18
C GLY A 712 34.61 -10.32 16.69
N LEU A 713 34.48 -10.60 15.39
CA LEU A 713 34.88 -11.88 14.79
C LEU A 713 36.17 -11.69 13.99
N HIS A 714 37.22 -12.43 14.35
CA HIS A 714 38.44 -12.56 13.56
C HIS A 714 38.46 -13.97 12.97
N ALA A 715 38.60 -14.07 11.66
CA ALA A 715 38.73 -15.35 10.97
C ALA A 715 39.68 -15.20 9.78
N ASP A 716 40.42 -16.26 9.48
CA ASP A 716 41.29 -16.29 8.32
C ASP A 716 40.47 -16.16 7.02
N PRO A 717 41.04 -15.55 5.97
CA PRO A 717 40.39 -15.48 4.67
C PRO A 717 40.22 -16.88 4.08
N VAL A 718 39.10 -17.11 3.38
CA VAL A 718 38.84 -18.39 2.71
C VAL A 718 39.63 -18.45 1.39
N SER A 719 40.58 -19.38 1.29
CA SER A 719 41.30 -19.71 0.06
C SER A 719 40.38 -20.45 -0.91
N ALA A 720 40.57 -20.24 -2.22
CA ALA A 720 39.71 -20.79 -3.28
C ALA A 720 38.22 -20.34 -3.27
N GLY A 721 37.92 -19.22 -2.61
CA GLY A 721 36.63 -18.52 -2.74
C GLY A 721 36.38 -17.94 -4.14
N GLY A 722 35.14 -17.56 -4.45
CA GLY A 722 34.79 -16.85 -5.69
C GLY A 722 33.66 -17.47 -6.50
N SER A 723 33.27 -18.71 -6.20
CA SER A 723 32.05 -19.30 -6.76
C SER A 723 30.81 -18.67 -6.13
N GLN A 724 29.80 -18.41 -6.95
CA GLN A 724 28.51 -17.98 -6.48
C GLN A 724 27.76 -19.18 -5.89
N VAL A 725 27.65 -19.23 -4.56
CA VAL A 725 26.84 -20.26 -3.90
C VAL A 725 25.37 -19.98 -4.16
N TRP A 726 24.63 -21.01 -4.59
CA TRP A 726 23.20 -20.91 -4.83
C TRP A 726 22.42 -21.52 -3.68
N ASN A 727 22.76 -22.76 -3.34
CA ASN A 727 22.06 -23.54 -2.32
C ASN A 727 23.04 -24.12 -1.31
N ALA A 728 22.61 -24.26 -0.06
CA ALA A 728 23.38 -24.92 0.98
C ALA A 728 22.51 -25.90 1.78
N ILE A 729 23.08 -27.04 2.15
CA ILE A 729 22.41 -28.01 3.01
C ILE A 729 23.33 -28.46 4.14
N SER A 730 22.80 -28.39 5.36
CA SER A 730 23.50 -28.76 6.57
C SER A 730 22.93 -30.05 7.17
N ILE A 731 23.79 -30.99 7.56
CA ILE A 731 23.37 -32.29 8.12
C ILE A 731 23.67 -32.32 9.62
N ASP A 732 22.63 -32.52 10.43
CA ASP A 732 22.72 -32.76 11.86
C ASP A 732 22.13 -34.15 12.19
N TYR A 733 23.02 -35.15 12.25
CA TYR A 733 22.69 -36.56 12.46
C TYR A 733 23.60 -37.14 13.56
N PRO A 734 23.19 -37.03 14.84
CA PRO A 734 24.05 -37.40 15.96
C PRO A 734 23.95 -38.87 16.42
N SER A 735 22.85 -39.57 16.13
CA SER A 735 22.56 -40.93 16.63
C SER A 735 22.81 -42.01 15.57
N ASP A 736 22.79 -43.29 15.97
CA ASP A 736 23.02 -44.40 15.05
C ASP A 736 21.92 -44.59 14.01
N SER A 737 20.69 -44.31 14.39
CA SER A 737 19.53 -44.37 13.52
C SER A 737 18.56 -43.27 13.89
N PHE A 738 17.55 -43.07 13.06
CA PHE A 738 16.56 -42.02 13.28
C PHE A 738 15.16 -42.44 12.85
N SER A 739 14.16 -41.77 13.42
CA SER A 739 12.73 -42.06 13.19
C SER A 739 12.10 -41.14 12.15
N SER A 740 12.51 -39.88 12.12
CA SER A 740 12.01 -38.85 11.21
C SER A 740 13.06 -37.78 10.93
N LEU A 741 12.87 -37.03 9.84
CA LEU A 741 13.68 -35.86 9.52
C LEU A 741 12.96 -34.59 9.91
N GLU A 742 13.56 -33.78 10.77
CA GLU A 742 13.13 -32.42 11.06
C GLU A 742 13.85 -31.45 10.12
N VAL A 743 13.10 -30.81 9.22
CA VAL A 743 13.66 -29.78 8.33
C VAL A 743 13.63 -28.44 9.06
N GLN A 744 14.81 -27.88 9.28
CA GLN A 744 15.01 -26.56 9.85
C GLN A 744 15.28 -25.57 8.72
N TYR A 745 14.45 -24.53 8.67
CA TYR A 745 14.47 -23.53 7.62
C TYR A 745 14.33 -22.10 8.15
N GLU A 746 14.05 -21.92 9.44
CA GLU A 746 13.92 -20.61 10.05
C GLU A 746 15.27 -19.90 10.15
N GLY A 747 15.43 -18.81 9.40
CA GLY A 747 16.59 -17.94 9.44
C GLY A 747 16.55 -16.88 10.53
N PHE A 748 17.62 -16.10 10.59
CA PHE A 748 17.71 -14.93 11.47
C PHE A 748 16.67 -13.87 11.10
N ASP A 749 16.15 -13.18 12.12
CA ASP A 749 15.25 -12.05 11.99
C ASP A 749 14.00 -12.29 11.11
N GLY A 750 13.56 -13.55 10.99
CA GLY A 750 12.38 -13.94 10.21
C GLY A 750 12.64 -14.16 8.73
N GLN A 751 13.91 -14.24 8.30
CA GLN A 751 14.27 -14.69 6.96
C GLN A 751 13.92 -16.17 6.75
N LEU A 752 13.53 -16.51 5.53
CA LEU A 752 13.15 -17.86 5.12
C LEU A 752 13.78 -18.15 3.75
N PRO A 753 14.10 -19.42 3.46
CA PRO A 753 14.60 -19.81 2.14
C PRO A 753 13.41 -19.88 1.17
N ASN A 754 13.72 -19.89 -0.12
CA ASN A 754 12.74 -20.21 -1.13
C ASN A 754 12.02 -21.54 -0.78
N MET A 755 10.68 -21.51 -0.80
CA MET A 755 9.84 -22.66 -0.40
C MET A 755 10.13 -23.92 -1.23
N ASP A 756 10.59 -23.77 -2.48
CA ASP A 756 10.92 -24.92 -3.34
C ASP A 756 12.08 -25.74 -2.80
N VAL A 757 13.02 -25.16 -2.05
CA VAL A 757 14.10 -25.91 -1.38
C VAL A 757 13.53 -26.86 -0.33
N VAL A 758 12.59 -26.36 0.49
CA VAL A 758 11.92 -27.17 1.51
C VAL A 758 11.04 -28.24 0.85
N ASN A 759 10.25 -27.87 -0.15
CA ASN A 759 9.35 -28.79 -0.86
C ASN A 759 10.11 -29.88 -1.61
N THR A 760 11.30 -29.57 -2.14
CA THR A 760 12.18 -30.53 -2.81
C THR A 760 12.62 -31.62 -1.84
N ILE A 761 13.08 -31.26 -0.65
CA ILE A 761 13.44 -32.26 0.38
C ILE A 761 12.23 -33.09 0.81
N VAL A 762 11.08 -32.45 1.02
CA VAL A 762 9.85 -33.18 1.40
C VAL A 762 9.49 -34.22 0.34
N ARG A 763 9.51 -33.85 -0.94
CA ARG A 763 9.20 -34.77 -2.06
C ARG A 763 10.22 -35.89 -2.21
N ILE A 764 11.52 -35.59 -2.05
CA ILE A 764 12.58 -36.60 -2.12
C ILE A 764 12.45 -37.58 -0.95
N ALA A 765 12.21 -37.09 0.28
CA ALA A 765 12.04 -37.95 1.44
C ALA A 765 10.85 -38.91 1.30
N GLU A 766 9.75 -38.46 0.67
CA GLU A 766 8.59 -39.29 0.34
C GLU A 766 8.89 -40.33 -0.75
N SER A 767 9.80 -40.06 -1.70
CA SER A 767 10.13 -40.95 -2.81
C SER A 767 11.23 -41.98 -2.50
N VAL A 768 12.08 -41.72 -1.49
CA VAL A 768 13.09 -42.68 -1.03
C VAL A 768 12.40 -43.94 -0.47
N ALA A 769 13.02 -45.10 -0.68
CA ALA A 769 12.50 -46.40 -0.25
C ALA A 769 12.08 -46.37 1.23
N GLY A 770 10.84 -46.79 1.52
CA GLY A 770 10.28 -46.77 2.88
C GLY A 770 9.65 -45.43 3.32
N GLY A 771 9.63 -44.40 2.47
CA GLY A 771 8.89 -43.14 2.67
C GLY A 771 9.22 -42.46 4.00
N MET A 772 10.31 -41.71 4.04
CA MET A 772 10.84 -41.14 5.27
C MET A 772 9.95 -39.98 5.77
N PRO A 773 9.43 -40.04 7.01
CA PRO A 773 8.55 -39.00 7.53
C PRO A 773 9.33 -37.71 7.76
N VAL A 774 8.84 -36.62 7.18
CA VAL A 774 9.35 -35.27 7.40
C VAL A 774 8.48 -34.54 8.40
N GLU A 775 9.11 -33.84 9.34
CA GLU A 775 8.46 -33.11 10.42
C GLU A 775 8.99 -31.69 10.52
N PHE A 776 8.17 -30.79 11.07
CA PHE A 776 8.54 -29.38 11.34
C PHE A 776 8.56 -29.09 12.85
N GLY A 777 9.06 -30.05 13.64
CA GLY A 777 9.17 -29.98 15.10
C GLY A 777 8.79 -31.29 15.78
N HIS A 778 9.06 -31.40 17.09
CA HIS A 778 8.91 -32.63 17.84
C HIS A 778 7.44 -33.09 17.97
N LYS A 779 7.08 -34.21 17.35
CA LYS A 779 5.76 -34.88 17.51
C LYS A 779 5.52 -35.45 18.92
N SER A 780 6.55 -35.64 19.73
CA SER A 780 6.46 -36.39 21.00
C SER A 780 5.78 -35.65 22.17
N ALA A 781 5.25 -34.44 21.98
CA ALA A 781 4.53 -33.74 23.04
C ALA A 781 3.09 -34.28 23.16
N LYS A 782 2.68 -34.64 24.39
CA LYS A 782 1.27 -34.97 24.71
C LYS A 782 0.34 -33.89 24.15
N SER A 783 -0.69 -34.31 23.43
CA SER A 783 -1.65 -33.41 22.81
C SER A 783 -2.36 -32.58 23.88
N ARG A 784 -2.16 -31.25 23.82
CA ARG A 784 -2.73 -30.31 24.80
C ARG A 784 -4.18 -29.96 24.52
N LEU A 785 -4.67 -30.21 23.30
CA LEU A 785 -6.04 -29.92 22.88
C LEU A 785 -6.90 -31.18 22.80
N LYS A 786 -6.36 -32.31 22.33
CA LYS A 786 -7.12 -33.57 22.18
C LYS A 786 -7.56 -34.13 23.52
N GLU A 787 -6.65 -34.27 24.49
CA GLU A 787 -6.99 -34.89 25.77
C GLU A 787 -8.07 -34.12 26.56
N PRO A 788 -8.03 -32.78 26.71
CA PRO A 788 -9.10 -32.06 27.40
C PRO A 788 -10.44 -32.14 26.68
N VAL A 789 -10.44 -32.06 25.35
CA VAL A 789 -11.66 -32.16 24.53
C VAL A 789 -12.26 -33.56 24.63
N GLN A 790 -11.42 -34.59 24.63
CA GLN A 790 -11.82 -35.98 24.83
C GLN A 790 -12.40 -36.20 26.23
N ARG A 791 -11.72 -35.72 27.29
CA ARG A 791 -12.24 -35.78 28.67
C ARG A 791 -13.55 -35.02 28.84
N LEU A 792 -13.71 -33.89 28.15
CA LEU A 792 -14.95 -33.10 28.19
C LEU A 792 -16.09 -33.84 27.47
N ALA A 793 -15.83 -34.41 26.30
CA ALA A 793 -16.80 -35.20 25.56
C ALA A 793 -17.23 -36.45 26.35
N GLU A 794 -16.28 -37.16 26.97
CA GLU A 794 -16.53 -38.27 27.88
C GLU A 794 -17.39 -37.84 29.09
N ARG A 795 -17.11 -36.67 29.68
CA ARG A 795 -17.92 -36.11 30.79
C ARG A 795 -19.39 -35.83 30.40
N TYR A 796 -19.66 -35.52 29.13
CA TYR A 796 -21.01 -35.32 28.61
C TYR A 796 -21.60 -36.56 27.92
N GLY A 797 -20.96 -37.73 28.04
CA GLY A 797 -21.45 -38.98 27.46
C GLY A 797 -21.35 -39.07 25.94
N VAL A 798 -20.57 -38.20 25.29
CA VAL A 798 -20.39 -38.15 23.84
C VAL A 798 -19.00 -38.66 23.48
N ARG A 799 -18.89 -39.69 22.61
CA ARG A 799 -17.60 -40.08 22.02
C ARG A 799 -17.30 -39.19 20.81
N LEU A 800 -16.09 -38.63 20.74
CA LEU A 800 -15.66 -37.91 19.54
C LEU A 800 -15.60 -38.86 18.33
N ARG A 801 -16.07 -38.39 17.17
CA ARG A 801 -15.85 -39.09 15.91
C ARG A 801 -14.35 -39.10 15.60
N ALA A 802 -13.86 -40.21 15.05
CA ALA A 802 -12.48 -40.37 14.61
C ALA A 802 -12.02 -39.24 13.66
N ASP A 803 -12.91 -38.76 12.78
CA ASP A 803 -12.63 -37.63 11.87
C ASP A 803 -12.33 -36.33 12.63
N VAL A 804 -13.07 -36.06 13.70
CA VAL A 804 -12.89 -34.84 14.51
C VAL A 804 -11.60 -34.94 15.32
N GLU A 805 -11.28 -36.13 15.84
CA GLU A 805 -10.01 -36.36 16.53
C GLU A 805 -8.81 -36.19 15.61
N TYR A 806 -8.90 -36.68 14.37
CA TYR A 806 -7.87 -36.53 13.36
C TYR A 806 -7.66 -35.06 12.98
N GLU A 807 -8.75 -34.32 12.75
CA GLU A 807 -8.68 -32.88 12.44
C GLU A 807 -8.15 -32.05 13.62
N LEU A 808 -8.51 -32.40 14.86
CA LEU A 808 -7.99 -31.74 16.05
C LEU A 808 -6.48 -31.96 16.20
N GLY A 809 -6.00 -33.17 15.91
CA GLY A 809 -4.57 -33.47 15.86
C GLY A 809 -3.84 -32.67 14.78
N ASN A 810 -4.41 -32.59 13.56
CA ASN A 810 -3.85 -31.81 12.47
C ASN A 810 -3.83 -30.30 12.78
N TYR A 811 -4.89 -29.78 13.39
CA TYR A 811 -4.95 -28.39 13.85
C TYR A 811 -3.88 -28.11 14.90
N GLU A 812 -3.76 -28.97 15.92
CA GLU A 812 -2.73 -28.79 16.96
C GLU A 812 -1.32 -28.83 16.37
N ASN A 813 -1.05 -29.75 15.45
CA ASN A 813 0.23 -29.83 14.75
C ASN A 813 0.50 -28.57 13.92
N GLY A 814 -0.52 -28.05 13.20
CA GLY A 814 -0.44 -26.81 12.44
C GLY A 814 -0.17 -25.59 13.33
N VAL A 815 -0.84 -25.50 14.48
CA VAL A 815 -0.61 -24.46 15.49
C VAL A 815 0.81 -24.58 16.07
N ARG A 816 1.29 -25.80 16.35
CA ARG A 816 2.62 -26.02 16.90
C ARG A 816 3.72 -25.62 15.91
N ALA A 817 3.56 -26.00 14.64
CA ALA A 817 4.48 -25.60 13.57
C ALA A 817 4.49 -24.07 13.41
N ALA A 818 3.30 -23.44 13.35
CA ALA A 818 3.18 -22.00 13.25
C ALA A 818 3.81 -21.27 14.45
N LEU A 819 3.56 -21.74 15.68
CA LEU A 819 4.12 -21.16 16.90
C LEU A 819 5.64 -21.35 16.99
N ARG A 820 6.18 -22.48 16.50
CA ARG A 820 7.63 -22.71 16.40
C ARG A 820 8.26 -21.69 15.46
N GLN A 821 7.74 -21.55 14.25
CA GLN A 821 8.26 -20.61 13.25
C GLN A 821 8.14 -19.15 13.74
N VAL A 822 6.99 -18.79 14.32
CA VAL A 822 6.78 -17.47 14.95
C VAL A 822 7.73 -17.26 16.14
N GLY A 823 8.01 -18.30 16.93
CA GLY A 823 8.93 -18.23 18.06
C GLY A 823 10.37 -17.90 17.64
N PHE A 824 10.88 -18.55 16.60
CA PHE A 824 12.18 -18.22 16.02
C PHE A 824 12.19 -16.81 15.42
N GLY A 825 11.13 -16.41 14.72
CA GLY A 825 10.98 -15.04 14.21
C GLY A 825 10.94 -13.97 15.31
N VAL A 826 10.19 -14.19 16.41
CA VAL A 826 10.11 -13.25 17.55
C VAL A 826 11.44 -13.14 18.29
N THR A 827 12.19 -14.24 18.40
CA THR A 827 13.51 -14.23 19.05
C THR A 827 14.62 -13.74 18.13
N GLY A 828 14.36 -13.68 16.82
CA GLY A 828 15.32 -13.33 15.77
C GLY A 828 16.40 -14.38 15.56
N ARG A 829 16.21 -15.59 16.09
CA ARG A 829 17.21 -16.68 16.07
C ARG A 829 16.97 -17.58 14.87
N ALA A 830 18.05 -18.04 14.24
CA ALA A 830 17.97 -19.14 13.29
C ALA A 830 17.75 -20.48 14.03
N SER A 831 17.09 -21.43 13.37
CA SER A 831 16.89 -22.76 13.94
C SER A 831 18.11 -23.68 13.78
N GLY A 832 19.08 -23.33 12.92
CA GLY A 832 20.33 -24.06 12.71
C GLY A 832 21.37 -23.30 11.86
N PRO A 833 22.48 -23.96 11.48
CA PRO A 833 23.59 -23.41 10.67
C PRO A 833 23.18 -22.72 9.36
N HIS A 834 22.11 -23.19 8.73
CA HIS A 834 21.61 -22.65 7.46
C HIS A 834 21.26 -21.15 7.52
N GLY A 835 20.92 -20.62 8.70
CA GLY A 835 20.51 -19.22 8.86
C GLY A 835 21.58 -18.20 8.46
N PHE A 836 22.87 -18.57 8.51
CA PHE A 836 23.95 -17.68 8.06
C PHE A 836 24.04 -17.55 6.54
N PHE A 837 23.69 -18.61 5.81
CA PHE A 837 23.64 -18.57 4.34
C PHE A 837 22.49 -17.68 3.84
N GLN A 838 21.33 -17.73 4.51
CA GLN A 838 20.16 -16.94 4.11
C GLN A 838 20.42 -15.42 4.19
N ARG A 839 21.27 -14.96 5.11
CA ARG A 839 21.71 -13.55 5.20
C ARG A 839 22.44 -13.08 3.95
N HIS A 840 23.04 -14.01 3.20
CA HIS A 840 23.75 -13.77 1.96
C HIS A 840 22.94 -14.15 0.72
N HIS A 841 21.60 -14.28 0.87
CA HIS A 841 20.69 -14.69 -0.20
C HIS A 841 21.04 -16.05 -0.82
N VAL A 842 21.54 -16.98 0.01
CA VAL A 842 21.73 -18.38 -0.35
C VAL A 842 20.59 -19.18 0.27
N ASP A 843 19.86 -19.92 -0.56
CA ASP A 843 18.74 -20.72 -0.09
C ASP A 843 19.28 -21.96 0.62
N ALA A 844 19.06 -22.01 1.94
CA ALA A 844 19.67 -23.02 2.79
C ALA A 844 18.72 -23.60 3.83
N ILE A 845 18.95 -24.88 4.14
CA ILE A 845 18.21 -25.65 5.15
C ILE A 845 19.15 -26.55 5.95
N THR A 846 18.75 -26.88 7.18
CA THR A 846 19.43 -27.89 8.01
C THR A 846 18.49 -29.10 8.17
N LEU A 847 19.01 -30.30 7.92
CA LEU A 847 18.31 -31.55 8.18
C LEU A 847 18.74 -32.09 9.53
N TYR A 848 17.79 -32.17 10.47
CA TYR A 848 18.01 -32.80 11.75
C TYR A 848 17.39 -34.19 11.78
N ALA A 849 18.21 -35.22 11.93
CA ALA A 849 17.75 -36.60 12.05
C ALA A 849 17.39 -36.90 13.51
N VAL A 850 16.09 -37.11 13.78
CA VAL A 850 15.57 -37.28 15.15
C VAL A 850 16.03 -38.63 15.72
N PRO A 851 16.89 -38.64 16.77
CA PRO A 851 17.46 -39.86 17.34
C PRO A 851 16.39 -40.91 17.69
N ALA A 852 16.55 -42.13 17.19
CA ALA A 852 15.68 -43.26 17.50
C ALA A 852 16.38 -44.59 17.17
N THR A 853 15.79 -45.71 17.57
CA THR A 853 16.32 -47.06 17.28
C THR A 853 16.17 -47.51 15.82
N GLY A 854 15.57 -46.69 14.94
CA GLY A 854 15.32 -47.03 13.53
C GLY A 854 13.93 -46.59 13.07
N PRO A 855 13.60 -46.74 11.77
CA PRO A 855 14.22 -47.66 10.79
C PRO A 855 15.24 -47.01 9.83
N TYR A 856 15.52 -45.71 9.94
CA TYR A 856 16.31 -44.98 8.93
C TYR A 856 17.77 -44.75 9.37
N GLY A 857 18.68 -44.64 8.40
CA GLY A 857 20.13 -44.52 8.61
C GLY A 857 20.89 -43.97 7.40
N PHE A 858 22.21 -44.22 7.28
CA PHE A 858 23.07 -43.68 6.20
C PHE A 858 22.55 -43.94 4.79
N PHE A 859 21.96 -45.11 4.54
CA PHE A 859 21.38 -45.43 3.23
C PHE A 859 20.34 -44.38 2.80
N HIS A 860 19.46 -43.99 3.72
CA HIS A 860 18.38 -43.04 3.44
C HIS A 860 18.91 -41.60 3.35
N MET A 861 19.84 -41.23 4.25
CA MET A 861 20.46 -39.91 4.24
C MET A 861 21.27 -39.67 2.96
N GLY A 862 22.14 -40.61 2.56
CA GLY A 862 22.97 -40.47 1.36
C GLY A 862 22.14 -40.35 0.09
N ARG A 863 21.10 -41.18 -0.06
CA ARG A 863 20.18 -41.11 -1.22
C ARG A 863 19.41 -39.80 -1.28
N LEU A 864 18.97 -39.29 -0.13
CA LEU A 864 18.27 -38.01 -0.05
C LEU A 864 19.19 -36.84 -0.43
N ILE A 865 20.42 -36.82 0.09
CA ILE A 865 21.38 -35.74 -0.20
C ILE A 865 21.86 -35.81 -1.66
N GLU A 866 22.16 -37.00 -2.20
CA GLU A 866 22.49 -37.13 -3.62
C GLU A 866 21.33 -36.62 -4.49
N SER A 867 20.10 -37.04 -4.23
CA SER A 867 18.96 -36.57 -5.01
C SER A 867 18.77 -35.06 -4.90
N PHE A 868 19.00 -34.46 -3.72
CA PHE A 868 18.92 -33.02 -3.52
C PHE A 868 20.01 -32.29 -4.32
N VAL A 869 21.27 -32.74 -4.21
CA VAL A 869 22.40 -32.15 -4.95
C VAL A 869 22.16 -32.24 -6.45
N ARG A 870 21.67 -33.37 -6.96
CA ARG A 870 21.30 -33.52 -8.38
C ARG A 870 20.22 -32.52 -8.80
N SER A 871 19.15 -32.39 -8.01
CA SER A 871 18.08 -31.43 -8.28
C SER A 871 18.58 -29.98 -8.30
N MET A 872 19.45 -29.60 -7.37
CA MET A 872 20.00 -28.24 -7.28
C MET A 872 21.09 -27.95 -8.33
N SER A 873 21.86 -28.98 -8.71
CA SER A 873 22.88 -28.86 -9.74
C SER A 873 22.24 -28.52 -11.11
N ASN A 874 21.08 -29.11 -11.41
CA ASN A 874 20.34 -28.91 -12.66
C ASN A 874 19.71 -27.52 -12.83
N LEU A 875 19.65 -26.69 -11.78
CA LEU A 875 19.12 -25.33 -11.89
C LEU A 875 19.97 -24.50 -12.85
N LEU A 876 19.36 -23.82 -13.82
CA LEU A 876 20.06 -22.88 -14.70
C LEU A 876 20.07 -21.45 -14.15
N GLU A 877 19.20 -21.17 -13.19
CA GLU A 877 19.07 -19.88 -12.54
C GLU A 877 18.75 -20.05 -11.06
N ARG A 878 18.93 -18.98 -10.30
CA ARG A 878 18.56 -18.94 -8.88
C ARG A 878 17.05 -19.06 -8.72
N LEU A 879 16.62 -19.72 -7.65
CA LEU A 879 15.21 -19.87 -7.34
C LEU A 879 14.58 -18.51 -7.09
N HIS A 880 13.57 -18.14 -7.87
CA HIS A 880 12.92 -16.83 -7.75
C HIS A 880 11.41 -16.84 -8.02
N HIS A 881 10.86 -17.94 -8.56
CA HIS A 881 9.44 -18.09 -8.87
C HIS A 881 8.57 -18.36 -7.61
N SER A 882 9.02 -19.27 -6.75
CA SER A 882 8.28 -19.68 -5.56
C SER A 882 8.39 -18.68 -4.39
N GLN A 883 7.67 -18.94 -3.30
CA GLN A 883 7.48 -17.97 -2.21
C GLN A 883 8.69 -17.87 -1.27
N PHE A 884 9.05 -16.64 -0.89
CA PHE A 884 10.07 -16.32 0.14
C PHE A 884 9.49 -15.94 1.50
N PHE A 885 8.17 -15.73 1.58
CA PHE A 885 7.48 -15.40 2.83
C PHE A 885 6.22 -16.25 2.96
N TYR A 886 6.27 -17.22 3.87
CA TYR A 886 5.20 -18.19 4.08
C TYR A 886 5.20 -18.69 5.53
N LEU A 887 4.07 -19.25 5.96
CA LEU A 887 3.95 -19.97 7.22
C LEU A 887 3.66 -21.45 6.91
N LEU A 888 4.58 -22.35 7.24
CA LEU A 888 4.37 -23.79 7.02
C LEU A 888 3.58 -24.39 8.18
N LEU A 889 2.44 -24.99 7.88
CA LEU A 889 1.59 -25.64 8.87
C LEU A 889 1.92 -27.14 8.98
N ASN A 890 2.23 -27.76 7.84
CA ASN A 890 2.70 -29.13 7.74
C ASN A 890 3.48 -29.30 6.42
N PRO A 891 4.19 -30.41 6.19
CA PRO A 891 5.01 -30.60 4.97
C PRO A 891 4.24 -30.44 3.65
N ARG A 892 2.90 -30.55 3.69
CA ARG A 892 2.01 -30.51 2.53
C ARG A 892 1.18 -29.24 2.44
N ARG A 893 1.25 -28.33 3.43
CA ARG A 893 0.41 -27.12 3.46
C ARG A 893 1.10 -25.92 4.08
N PHE A 894 0.87 -24.78 3.46
CA PHE A 894 1.41 -23.48 3.87
C PHE A 894 0.32 -22.40 3.83
N VAL A 895 0.61 -21.25 4.42
CA VAL A 895 -0.17 -20.02 4.31
C VAL A 895 0.68 -18.92 3.69
N PRO A 896 0.23 -18.27 2.60
CA PRO A 896 0.93 -17.14 2.01
C PRO A 896 0.97 -15.93 2.95
N ILE A 897 2.09 -15.20 2.98
CA ILE A 897 2.24 -14.02 3.85
C ILE A 897 1.18 -12.95 3.59
N GLY A 898 0.67 -12.82 2.36
CA GLY A 898 -0.37 -11.85 2.01
C GLY A 898 -1.66 -12.00 2.82
N THR A 899 -1.90 -13.20 3.39
CA THR A 899 -3.00 -13.41 4.33
C THR A 899 -2.57 -13.30 5.78
N ALA A 900 -1.39 -13.82 6.13
CA ALA A 900 -0.88 -13.75 7.49
C ALA A 900 -0.65 -12.29 7.95
N ILE A 901 -0.12 -11.42 7.07
CA ILE A 901 0.20 -10.00 7.34
C ILE A 901 -1.02 -9.17 7.77
N LEU A 902 -2.24 -9.64 7.50
CA LEU A 902 -3.47 -8.99 7.95
C LEU A 902 -3.54 -8.89 9.49
N ILE A 903 -2.93 -9.83 10.23
CA ILE A 903 -2.90 -9.83 11.70
C ILE A 903 -2.23 -8.55 12.25
N PRO A 904 -0.93 -8.29 12.00
CA PRO A 904 -0.27 -7.06 12.47
C PRO A 904 -0.82 -5.81 11.78
N LEU A 905 -1.32 -5.90 10.53
CA LEU A 905 -1.93 -4.76 9.84
C LEU A 905 -3.18 -4.25 10.55
N PHE A 906 -4.11 -5.13 10.90
CA PHE A 906 -5.33 -4.75 11.62
C PHE A 906 -5.02 -4.20 13.02
N LEU A 907 -4.03 -4.78 13.72
CA LEU A 907 -3.54 -4.25 14.99
C LEU A 907 -2.91 -2.85 14.83
N SER A 908 -2.07 -2.64 13.80
CA SER A 908 -1.44 -1.34 13.51
C SER A 908 -2.47 -0.24 13.23
N ILE A 909 -3.47 -0.53 12.41
CA ILE A 909 -4.57 0.41 12.12
C ILE A 909 -5.35 0.72 13.40
N SER A 910 -5.67 -0.28 14.22
CA SER A 910 -6.39 -0.09 15.49
C SER A 910 -5.60 0.76 16.49
N LEU A 911 -4.30 0.53 16.63
CA LEU A 911 -3.38 1.32 17.46
C LEU A 911 -3.33 2.78 16.98
N THR A 912 -3.20 3.01 15.67
CA THR A 912 -3.10 4.34 15.07
C THR A 912 -4.38 5.15 15.26
N ILE A 913 -5.55 4.55 14.99
CA ILE A 913 -6.86 5.18 15.23
C ILE A 913 -7.05 5.47 16.73
N SER A 914 -6.58 4.60 17.62
CA SER A 914 -6.63 4.80 19.07
C SER A 914 -5.81 6.02 19.51
N GLY A 915 -4.60 6.18 18.97
CA GLY A 915 -3.74 7.36 19.22
C GLY A 915 -4.36 8.65 18.72
N LEU A 916 -4.82 8.68 17.46
CA LEU A 916 -5.48 9.85 16.87
C LEU A 916 -6.73 10.27 17.67
N ALA A 917 -7.51 9.31 18.14
CA ALA A 917 -8.70 9.61 18.90
C ALA A 917 -8.42 10.20 20.28
N GLN A 918 -7.39 9.72 20.97
CA GLN A 918 -6.97 10.33 22.23
C GLN A 918 -6.42 11.75 22.00
N TRP A 919 -5.66 11.94 20.92
CA TRP A 919 -5.19 13.25 20.49
C TRP A 919 -6.35 14.24 20.25
N PHE A 920 -7.39 13.82 19.53
CA PHE A 920 -8.59 14.64 19.30
C PHE A 920 -9.44 14.84 20.57
N ALA A 921 -9.51 13.86 21.46
CA ALA A 921 -10.18 14.02 22.75
C ALA A 921 -9.50 15.11 23.61
N GLN A 922 -8.16 15.14 23.62
CA GLN A 922 -7.41 16.19 24.29
C GLN A 922 -7.60 17.57 23.67
N GLU A 923 -7.77 17.65 22.35
CA GLU A 923 -8.11 18.91 21.69
C GLU A 923 -9.49 19.43 22.10
N LYS A 924 -10.49 18.53 22.25
CA LYS A 924 -11.82 18.92 22.72
C LYS A 924 -11.76 19.55 24.11
N VAL A 925 -11.02 18.95 25.04
CA VAL A 925 -10.80 19.50 26.39
C VAL A 925 -10.03 20.82 26.34
N SER A 926 -8.97 20.90 25.52
CA SER A 926 -8.20 22.14 25.30
C SER A 926 -9.07 23.27 24.78
N LYS A 927 -10.01 22.95 23.89
CA LYS A 927 -10.93 23.93 23.31
C LYS A 927 -11.93 24.45 24.35
N GLN A 928 -12.52 23.55 25.14
CA GLN A 928 -13.45 23.92 26.19
C GLN A 928 -12.79 24.85 27.23
N GLN A 929 -11.57 24.52 27.69
CA GLN A 929 -10.84 25.38 28.64
C GLN A 929 -10.49 26.76 28.05
N ARG A 930 -10.16 26.83 26.76
CA ARG A 930 -9.95 28.14 26.08
C ARG A 930 -11.22 28.96 26.02
N GLU A 931 -12.36 28.32 25.81
CA GLU A 931 -13.68 28.96 25.82
C GLU A 931 -14.06 29.41 27.24
N ASP A 932 -13.71 28.65 28.28
CA ASP A 932 -13.92 29.01 29.68
C ASP A 932 -13.07 30.23 30.08
N VAL A 933 -11.78 30.26 29.73
CA VAL A 933 -10.86 31.41 29.95
C VAL A 933 -11.32 32.66 29.17
N LEU A 934 -11.90 32.48 27.97
CA LEU A 934 -12.56 33.58 27.25
C LEU A 934 -13.79 34.09 27.99
N SER A 935 -14.62 33.18 28.50
CA SER A 935 -15.89 33.52 29.13
C SER A 935 -15.69 34.25 30.47
N SER A 936 -14.64 33.90 31.22
CA SER A 936 -14.27 34.58 32.47
C SER A 936 -13.82 36.03 32.27
N LEU A 937 -13.50 36.44 31.04
CA LEU A 937 -13.19 37.83 30.73
C LEU A 937 -14.44 38.73 30.71
N GLY A 938 -15.68 38.21 30.67
CA GLY A 938 -16.94 38.99 30.65
C GLY A 938 -17.46 39.34 29.25
N GLN A 939 -18.79 39.35 29.06
CA GLN A 939 -19.48 39.63 27.78
C GLN A 939 -19.38 41.11 27.39
N ILE A 940 -18.74 41.42 26.25
CA ILE A 940 -18.96 42.70 25.56
C ILE A 940 -20.22 42.53 24.72
N ALA A 941 -21.34 43.04 25.22
CA ALA A 941 -22.51 43.34 24.40
C ALA A 941 -22.16 44.56 23.52
N GLY A 942 -21.68 44.32 22.30
CA GLY A 942 -21.40 45.43 21.37
C GLY A 942 -20.69 45.07 20.07
N MET A 943 -19.85 44.04 20.02
CA MET A 943 -19.20 43.63 18.77
C MET A 943 -20.01 42.56 18.05
N GLN A 944 -21.12 42.97 17.42
CA GLN A 944 -22.00 42.12 16.60
C GLN A 944 -21.40 41.70 15.24
N GLY A 945 -20.11 41.93 14.99
CA GLY A 945 -19.50 41.74 13.67
C GLY A 945 -18.55 40.53 13.50
N ASP A 946 -17.82 40.12 14.54
CA ASP A 946 -16.70 39.19 14.34
C ASP A 946 -17.08 37.71 14.56
N VAL A 947 -17.07 36.96 13.46
CA VAL A 947 -17.24 35.50 13.48
C VAL A 947 -16.00 34.86 14.12
N GLN A 948 -16.17 34.29 15.31
CA GLN A 948 -15.11 33.55 16.00
C GLN A 948 -14.49 32.48 15.05
N PRO A 949 -13.17 32.51 14.79
CA PRO A 949 -12.53 31.57 13.85
C PRO A 949 -12.66 30.11 14.33
N GLU A 950 -12.87 29.15 13.41
CA GLU A 950 -13.06 27.72 13.73
C GLU A 950 -11.90 27.10 14.57
N THR A 951 -10.67 27.59 14.37
CA THR A 951 -9.48 27.28 15.17
C THR A 951 -8.77 28.59 15.55
N PRO A 952 -9.14 29.23 16.66
CA PRO A 952 -8.51 30.48 17.05
C PRO A 952 -7.06 30.21 17.46
N THR A 953 -6.12 30.93 16.83
CA THR A 953 -4.68 30.80 17.10
C THR A 953 -4.34 31.45 18.44
N LEU A 954 -3.19 31.09 19.03
CA LEU A 954 -2.72 31.72 20.26
C LEU A 954 -2.59 33.25 20.09
N SER A 955 -2.15 33.68 18.90
CA SER A 955 -2.09 35.09 18.53
C SER A 955 -3.46 35.75 18.51
N TRP A 956 -4.50 35.05 18.05
CA TRP A 956 -5.87 35.56 18.05
C TRP A 956 -6.40 35.75 19.47
N TYR A 957 -6.19 34.75 20.34
CA TYR A 957 -6.56 34.87 21.76
C TYR A 957 -5.80 36.01 22.45
N ARG A 958 -4.50 36.14 22.15
CA ARG A 958 -3.66 37.22 22.65
C ARG A 958 -4.15 38.58 22.17
N ASP A 959 -4.46 38.73 20.88
CA ASP A 959 -4.98 39.97 20.29
C ASP A 959 -6.32 40.37 20.92
N GLN A 960 -7.23 39.41 21.14
CA GLN A 960 -8.51 39.65 21.82
C GLN A 960 -8.33 40.06 23.29
N LEU A 961 -7.39 39.44 24.00
CA LEU A 961 -7.00 39.84 25.35
C LEU A 961 -6.42 41.26 25.34
N THR A 962 -5.47 41.56 24.46
CA THR A 962 -4.81 42.87 24.35
C THR A 962 -5.81 43.98 24.02
N ARG A 963 -6.69 43.79 23.04
CA ARG A 963 -7.75 44.76 22.68
C ARG A 963 -8.69 45.06 23.85
N LYS A 964 -9.01 44.06 24.65
CA LYS A 964 -9.89 44.23 25.81
C LYS A 964 -9.25 45.03 26.94
N TYR A 965 -7.98 44.75 27.24
CA TYR A 965 -7.24 45.50 28.26
C TYR A 965 -6.90 46.92 27.80
N LEU A 966 -6.64 47.14 26.49
CA LEU A 966 -6.50 48.47 25.90
C LEU A 966 -7.77 49.33 26.07
N ALA A 967 -8.96 48.73 26.02
CA ALA A 967 -10.23 49.41 26.25
C ALA A 967 -10.54 49.72 27.74
N LEU A 968 -9.73 49.22 28.68
CA LEU A 968 -9.90 49.36 30.14
C LEU A 968 -8.83 50.27 30.78
N LEU A 969 -8.00 50.95 29.97
CA LEU A 969 -6.80 51.72 30.39
C LEU A 969 -7.06 53.09 31.04
N ASP A 970 -8.08 53.19 31.90
CA ASP A 970 -8.30 54.37 32.77
C ASP A 970 -7.83 54.15 34.23
N GLY A 971 -6.94 53.17 34.50
CA GLY A 971 -6.42 52.95 35.86
C GLY A 971 -5.14 52.12 35.94
N GLU A 972 -4.03 52.77 36.35
CA GLU A 972 -2.69 52.19 36.42
C GLU A 972 -2.44 51.37 37.71
N GLY A 973 -1.73 50.24 37.57
CA GLY A 973 -1.15 49.45 38.66
C GLY A 973 -1.53 47.96 38.67
N GLY A 974 -2.82 47.62 38.51
CA GLY A 974 -3.31 46.24 38.62
C GLY A 974 -3.49 45.46 37.30
N VAL A 975 -3.27 46.11 36.16
CA VAL A 975 -3.61 45.59 34.83
C VAL A 975 -2.55 44.62 34.29
N ALA A 976 -1.26 44.90 34.49
CA ALA A 976 -0.17 44.04 34.03
C ALA A 976 -0.19 42.65 34.69
N ALA A 977 -0.35 42.58 36.02
CA ALA A 977 -0.44 41.32 36.75
C ALA A 977 -1.65 40.45 36.33
N LYS A 978 -2.78 41.08 35.97
CA LYS A 978 -3.96 40.36 35.47
C LYS A 978 -3.78 39.88 34.02
N ILE A 979 -3.04 40.62 33.19
CA ILE A 979 -2.67 40.20 31.83
C ILE A 979 -1.78 38.96 31.89
N ASP A 980 -0.75 38.97 32.75
CA ASP A 980 0.16 37.84 32.92
C ASP A 980 -0.59 36.61 33.45
N ALA A 981 -1.47 36.77 34.44
CA ALA A 981 -2.31 35.69 34.95
C ALA A 981 -3.24 35.07 33.88
N HIS A 982 -3.83 35.88 33.00
CA HIS A 982 -4.67 35.38 31.90
C HIS A 982 -3.83 34.77 30.77
N ALA A 983 -2.63 35.29 30.51
CA ALA A 983 -1.68 34.71 29.56
C ALA A 983 -1.20 33.33 30.04
N ASP A 984 -0.94 33.18 31.34
CA ASP A 984 -0.60 31.89 31.95
C ASP A 984 -1.78 30.92 31.91
N ALA A 985 -3.00 31.35 32.26
CA ALA A 985 -4.21 30.53 32.13
C ALA A 985 -4.46 30.07 30.68
N LEU A 986 -4.21 30.94 29.70
CA LEU A 986 -4.28 30.60 28.28
C LEU A 986 -3.18 29.59 27.90
N ARG A 987 -1.96 29.74 28.42
CA ARG A 987 -0.86 28.78 28.21
C ARG A 987 -1.18 27.42 28.81
N GLU A 988 -1.83 27.36 29.98
CA GLU A 988 -2.30 26.13 30.61
C GLU A 988 -3.48 25.48 29.87
N SER A 989 -4.32 26.27 29.21
CA SER A 989 -5.43 25.77 28.38
C SER A 989 -4.94 25.03 27.12
N MET A 990 -3.70 25.25 26.67
CA MET A 990 -3.13 24.62 25.48
C MET A 990 -2.58 23.21 25.76
N ARG A 991 -2.47 22.39 24.70
CA ARG A 991 -1.87 21.05 24.81
C ARG A 991 -0.36 21.18 25.12
N PRO A 992 0.16 20.53 26.19
CA PRO A 992 1.57 20.62 26.58
C PRO A 992 2.48 19.74 25.67
N ILE A 993 2.50 20.03 24.37
CA ILE A 993 3.18 19.21 23.35
C ILE A 993 4.69 19.17 23.60
N ALA A 994 5.34 20.31 23.85
CA ALA A 994 6.79 20.37 24.08
C ALA A 994 7.22 19.50 25.27
N ALA A 995 6.55 19.65 26.42
CA ALA A 995 6.84 18.83 27.61
C ALA A 995 6.59 17.34 27.35
N THR A 996 5.55 17.01 26.58
CA THR A 996 5.25 15.62 26.20
C THR A 996 6.35 15.04 25.30
N LEU A 997 6.81 15.80 24.29
CA LEU A 997 7.89 15.37 23.40
C LEU A 997 9.23 15.21 24.14
N SER A 998 9.51 16.08 25.12
CA SER A 998 10.68 15.89 26.00
C SER A 998 10.61 14.56 26.75
N CYS A 999 9.45 14.20 27.31
CA CYS A 999 9.26 12.89 27.96
C CYS A 999 9.41 11.72 26.98
N VAL A 1000 8.94 11.84 25.74
CA VAL A 1000 9.14 10.84 24.68
C VAL A 1000 10.63 10.68 24.37
N GLY A 1001 11.36 11.78 24.22
CA GLY A 1001 12.81 11.78 24.01
C GLY A 1001 13.57 11.14 25.18
N SER A 1002 13.19 11.45 26.42
CA SER A 1002 13.77 10.81 27.61
C SER A 1002 13.52 9.29 27.64
N ALA A 1003 12.33 8.84 27.27
CA ALA A 1003 12.03 7.40 27.19
C ALA A 1003 12.89 6.70 26.12
N ALA A 1004 13.15 7.35 24.98
CA ALA A 1004 14.06 6.84 23.96
C ALA A 1004 15.51 6.77 24.44
N LEU A 1005 15.99 7.77 25.17
CA LEU A 1005 17.33 7.77 25.78
C LEU A 1005 17.49 6.64 26.81
N VAL A 1006 16.45 6.34 27.60
CA VAL A 1006 16.46 5.17 28.49
C VAL A 1006 16.59 3.88 27.68
N GLY A 1007 15.90 3.76 26.54
CA GLY A 1007 16.05 2.64 25.62
C GLY A 1007 17.48 2.46 25.11
N VAL A 1008 18.15 3.55 24.73
CA VAL A 1008 19.57 3.56 24.33
C VAL A 1008 20.47 3.11 25.48
N GLY A 1009 20.24 3.62 26.69
CA GLY A 1009 20.99 3.22 27.88
C GLY A 1009 20.80 1.74 28.25
N VAL A 1010 19.60 1.19 28.05
CA VAL A 1010 19.32 -0.24 28.27
C VAL A 1010 20.00 -1.10 27.21
N LEU A 1011 20.06 -0.63 25.95
CA LEU A 1011 20.77 -1.35 24.89
C LEU A 1011 22.29 -1.36 25.16
N SER A 1012 22.88 -0.23 25.55
CA SER A 1012 24.33 -0.14 25.80
C SER A 1012 24.80 -0.93 27.02
N GLN A 1013 23.90 -1.22 27.97
CA GLN A 1013 24.16 -2.01 29.17
C GLN A 1013 23.43 -3.36 29.16
N SER A 1014 22.97 -3.81 27.99
CA SER A 1014 22.20 -5.06 27.84
C SER A 1014 22.99 -6.29 28.30
N ASP A 1015 24.32 -6.29 28.17
CA ASP A 1015 25.24 -7.25 28.78
C ASP A 1015 24.95 -7.47 30.25
N VAL A 1016 25.02 -6.40 31.02
CA VAL A 1016 24.86 -6.44 32.47
C VAL A 1016 23.39 -6.62 32.82
N LEU A 1017 22.49 -5.91 32.14
CA LEU A 1017 21.06 -5.89 32.43
C LEU A 1017 20.34 -7.19 32.11
N PHE A 1018 20.80 -7.99 31.15
CA PHE A 1018 20.18 -9.28 30.82
C PHE A 1018 21.07 -10.49 31.13
N ALA A 1019 22.30 -10.28 31.62
CA ALA A 1019 23.15 -11.36 32.13
C ALA A 1019 22.47 -12.15 33.26
N GLY A 1020 22.83 -13.44 33.29
CA GLY A 1020 22.54 -14.30 34.42
C GLY A 1020 23.39 -13.89 35.63
N LEU A 1021 22.74 -13.77 36.79
CA LEU A 1021 23.43 -13.53 38.05
C LEU A 1021 24.06 -14.84 38.53
N SER A 1022 25.39 -14.92 38.43
CA SER A 1022 26.20 -16.06 38.90
C SER A 1022 26.81 -15.80 40.29
N ALA A 1023 27.03 -14.53 40.68
CA ALA A 1023 27.54 -14.16 42.01
C ALA A 1023 26.47 -13.44 42.88
N PRO A 1024 26.30 -13.81 44.17
CA PRO A 1024 25.24 -13.28 45.04
C PRO A 1024 25.39 -11.79 45.40
N THR A 1025 26.61 -11.24 45.35
CA THR A 1025 26.87 -9.81 45.58
C THR A 1025 26.54 -8.94 44.35
N GLN A 1026 26.91 -9.39 43.15
CA GLN A 1026 26.51 -8.77 41.87
C GLN A 1026 25.00 -8.86 41.64
N ALA A 1027 24.35 -9.91 42.17
CA ALA A 1027 22.90 -10.08 42.14
C ALA A 1027 22.16 -8.92 42.81
N LYS A 1028 22.59 -8.50 44.01
CA LYS A 1028 21.95 -7.40 44.74
C LYS A 1028 22.08 -6.07 43.98
N HIS A 1029 23.27 -5.77 43.46
CA HIS A 1029 23.49 -4.55 42.67
C HIS A 1029 22.68 -4.54 41.38
N LEU A 1030 22.62 -5.67 40.65
CA LEU A 1030 21.88 -5.73 39.39
C LEU A 1030 20.37 -5.67 39.60
N ILE A 1031 19.85 -6.34 40.63
CA ILE A 1031 18.43 -6.24 41.02
C ILE A 1031 18.10 -4.79 41.38
N ALA A 1032 18.98 -4.10 42.11
CA ALA A 1032 18.82 -2.68 42.42
C ALA A 1032 18.80 -1.81 41.15
N VAL A 1033 19.70 -2.02 40.19
CA VAL A 1033 19.74 -1.28 38.92
C VAL A 1033 18.48 -1.55 38.08
N ARG A 1034 18.08 -2.82 37.91
CA ARG A 1034 16.86 -3.20 37.17
C ARG A 1034 15.62 -2.59 37.83
N SER A 1035 15.54 -2.62 39.15
CA SER A 1035 14.45 -2.00 39.92
C SER A 1035 14.44 -0.49 39.78
N ALA A 1036 15.61 0.17 39.77
CA ALA A 1036 15.72 1.61 39.54
C ALA A 1036 15.18 2.01 38.16
N ILE A 1037 15.48 1.25 37.10
CA ILE A 1037 14.95 1.51 35.76
C ILE A 1037 13.42 1.35 35.72
N MET A 1038 12.85 0.35 36.41
CA MET A 1038 11.40 0.15 36.51
C MET A 1038 10.68 1.25 37.29
N LEU A 1039 11.35 1.82 38.30
CA LEU A 1039 10.83 2.91 39.12
C LEU A 1039 11.02 4.29 38.47
N LEU A 1040 11.84 4.40 37.43
CA LEU A 1040 12.15 5.65 36.75
C LEU A 1040 10.88 6.39 36.24
N PRO A 1041 9.88 5.73 35.62
CA PRO A 1041 8.62 6.38 35.25
C PRO A 1041 7.80 6.90 36.44
N ALA A 1042 7.87 6.23 37.60
CA ALA A 1042 7.20 6.68 38.81
C ALA A 1042 7.91 7.92 39.41
N ALA A 1043 9.24 7.89 39.48
CA ALA A 1043 10.04 9.03 39.92
C ALA A 1043 9.88 10.24 38.98
N ALA A 1044 9.89 10.02 37.67
CA ALA A 1044 9.63 11.05 36.66
C ALA A 1044 8.22 11.63 36.80
N ALA A 1045 7.21 10.81 37.13
CA ALA A 1045 5.86 11.31 37.40
C ALA A 1045 5.80 12.23 38.63
N VAL A 1046 6.54 11.89 39.71
CA VAL A 1046 6.65 12.74 40.91
C VAL A 1046 7.35 14.07 40.57
N LEU A 1047 8.43 14.04 39.79
CA LEU A 1047 9.18 15.23 39.38
C LEU A 1047 8.34 16.13 38.46
N VAL A 1048 7.61 15.57 37.50
CA VAL A 1048 6.71 16.36 36.64
C VAL A 1048 5.58 16.97 37.45
N ARG A 1049 5.04 16.27 38.46
CA ARG A 1049 4.02 16.81 39.36
C ARG A 1049 4.54 17.92 40.28
N SER A 1050 5.78 17.86 40.73
CA SER A 1050 6.33 18.94 41.57
C SER A 1050 6.59 20.21 40.78
N ARG A 1051 6.70 20.11 39.45
CA ARG A 1051 6.98 21.23 38.54
C ARG A 1051 5.75 21.74 37.77
N CYS A 1052 4.60 21.08 37.87
CA CYS A 1052 3.40 21.41 37.09
C CYS A 1052 2.12 21.22 37.91
N THR A 1053 1.06 21.97 37.55
CA THR A 1053 -0.27 21.78 38.13
C THR A 1053 -0.81 20.36 37.87
N VAL A 1054 -1.63 19.82 38.79
CA VAL A 1054 -2.21 18.47 38.68
C VAL A 1054 -2.96 18.29 37.36
N HIS A 1055 -3.68 19.32 36.92
CA HIS A 1055 -4.35 19.32 35.62
C HIS A 1055 -3.38 19.20 34.45
N ARG A 1056 -2.28 19.96 34.45
CA ARG A 1056 -1.26 19.91 33.40
C ARG A 1056 -0.55 18.57 33.37
N ALA A 1057 -0.22 17.99 34.52
CA ALA A 1057 0.35 16.65 34.64
C ALA A 1057 -0.57 15.57 34.01
N ARG A 1058 -1.87 15.58 34.34
CA ARG A 1058 -2.86 14.66 33.75
C ARG A 1058 -2.97 14.77 32.23
N ARG A 1059 -2.82 15.99 31.68
CA ARG A 1059 -2.83 16.22 30.23
C ARG A 1059 -1.56 15.72 29.55
N ILE A 1060 -0.38 15.95 30.14
CA ILE A 1060 0.88 15.37 29.68
C ILE A 1060 0.75 13.85 29.65
N GLY A 1061 0.22 13.24 30.72
CA GLY A 1061 0.04 11.78 30.76
C GLY A 1061 -0.92 11.24 29.69
N SER A 1062 -2.00 11.97 29.40
CA SER A 1062 -2.94 11.58 28.34
C SER A 1062 -2.35 11.74 26.93
N LEU A 1063 -1.52 12.76 26.69
CA LEU A 1063 -0.83 12.95 25.42
C LEU A 1063 0.29 11.93 25.23
N LEU A 1064 1.04 11.59 26.28
CA LEU A 1064 2.05 10.51 26.26
C LEU A 1064 1.46 9.19 25.78
N ILE A 1065 0.29 8.79 26.31
CA ILE A 1065 -0.40 7.58 25.87
C ILE A 1065 -0.81 7.69 24.39
N ALA A 1066 -1.29 8.87 23.94
CA ALA A 1066 -1.65 9.09 22.54
C ALA A 1066 -0.45 8.94 21.60
N PHE A 1067 0.71 9.52 21.94
CA PHE A 1067 1.95 9.36 21.18
C PHE A 1067 2.44 7.92 21.19
N ALA A 1068 2.36 7.23 22.32
CA ALA A 1068 2.75 5.83 22.44
C ALA A 1068 1.89 4.91 21.54
N TYR A 1069 0.58 5.17 21.41
CA TYR A 1069 -0.28 4.48 20.44
C TYR A 1069 0.15 4.72 18.98
N LEU A 1070 0.50 5.96 18.62
CA LEU A 1070 0.95 6.29 17.26
C LEU A 1070 2.31 5.66 16.95
N GLN A 1071 3.24 5.73 17.89
CA GLN A 1071 4.56 5.10 17.78
C GLN A 1071 4.44 3.57 17.66
N ALA A 1072 3.54 2.95 18.43
CA ALA A 1072 3.24 1.52 18.32
C ALA A 1072 2.65 1.15 16.95
N GLY A 1073 1.68 1.94 16.45
CA GLY A 1073 1.11 1.73 15.11
C GLY A 1073 2.17 1.77 14.00
N MET A 1074 3.06 2.77 14.06
CA MET A 1074 4.18 2.92 13.13
C MET A 1074 5.19 1.77 13.23
N LEU A 1075 5.60 1.39 14.45
CA LEU A 1075 6.53 0.28 14.68
C LEU A 1075 6.01 -1.02 14.06
N VAL A 1076 4.74 -1.35 14.32
CA VAL A 1076 4.12 -2.58 13.80
C VAL A 1076 4.01 -2.54 12.28
N ALA A 1077 3.69 -1.39 11.68
CA ALA A 1077 3.60 -1.26 10.23
C ALA A 1077 4.96 -1.54 9.55
N VAL A 1078 6.03 -0.91 10.03
CA VAL A 1078 7.39 -1.11 9.50
C VAL A 1078 7.85 -2.55 9.71
N LEU A 1079 7.67 -3.06 10.92
CA LEU A 1079 8.17 -4.38 11.27
C LEU A 1079 7.39 -5.51 10.59
N SER A 1080 6.13 -5.30 10.22
CA SER A 1080 5.31 -6.34 9.57
C SER A 1080 5.87 -6.84 8.23
N VAL A 1081 6.66 -6.00 7.55
CA VAL A 1081 7.31 -6.33 6.27
C VAL A 1081 8.68 -7.00 6.49
N LEU A 1082 9.37 -6.65 7.58
CA LEU A 1082 10.72 -7.14 7.88
C LEU A 1082 10.70 -8.43 8.69
N ASN A 1083 9.85 -8.49 9.71
CA ASN A 1083 9.69 -9.62 10.61
C ASN A 1083 8.24 -9.65 11.12
N PHE A 1084 7.39 -10.33 10.36
CA PHE A 1084 5.97 -10.50 10.64
C PHE A 1084 5.70 -11.02 12.07
N ALA A 1085 6.48 -12.02 12.51
CA ALA A 1085 6.29 -12.68 13.79
C ALA A 1085 6.54 -11.70 14.96
N LEU A 1086 7.65 -10.98 14.91
CA LEU A 1086 7.99 -9.95 15.90
C LEU A 1086 6.97 -8.81 15.88
N ALA A 1087 6.51 -8.37 14.70
CA ALA A 1087 5.49 -7.34 14.57
C ALA A 1087 4.16 -7.73 15.24
N ALA A 1088 3.66 -8.94 14.99
CA ALA A 1088 2.42 -9.43 15.59
C ALA A 1088 2.53 -9.55 17.12
N PHE A 1089 3.66 -10.07 17.62
CA PHE A 1089 3.92 -10.20 19.05
C PHE A 1089 3.98 -8.83 19.75
N LEU A 1090 4.79 -7.91 19.23
CA LEU A 1090 4.92 -6.56 19.80
C LEU A 1090 3.62 -5.77 19.70
N ALA A 1091 2.83 -5.95 18.64
CA ALA A 1091 1.53 -5.32 18.49
C ALA A 1091 0.55 -5.73 19.59
N LEU A 1092 0.43 -7.03 19.88
CA LEU A 1092 -0.44 -7.56 20.93
C LEU A 1092 0.01 -7.06 22.31
N ALA A 1093 1.32 -7.10 22.57
CA ALA A 1093 1.89 -6.65 23.84
C ALA A 1093 1.72 -5.12 24.04
N ALA A 1094 2.00 -4.31 23.01
CA ALA A 1094 1.81 -2.86 23.05
C ALA A 1094 0.33 -2.49 23.19
N TYR A 1095 -0.57 -3.17 22.48
CA TYR A 1095 -2.00 -2.94 22.59
C TYR A 1095 -2.51 -3.19 24.02
N ALA A 1096 -2.12 -4.32 24.64
CA ALA A 1096 -2.51 -4.63 26.01
C ALA A 1096 -1.97 -3.59 27.02
N ALA A 1097 -0.67 -3.26 26.94
CA ALA A 1097 -0.04 -2.25 27.78
C ALA A 1097 -0.74 -0.88 27.68
N LEU A 1098 -0.95 -0.41 26.45
CA LEU A 1098 -1.57 0.88 26.18
C LEU A 1098 -3.06 0.89 26.55
N ARG A 1099 -3.75 -0.26 26.44
CA ARG A 1099 -5.15 -0.37 26.87
C ARG A 1099 -5.28 -0.21 28.37
N ILE A 1100 -4.43 -0.89 29.15
CA ILE A 1100 -4.35 -0.77 30.61
C ILE A 1100 -4.04 0.68 31.02
N ALA A 1101 -3.03 1.30 30.39
CA ALA A 1101 -2.68 2.70 30.65
C ALA A 1101 -3.82 3.68 30.29
N SER A 1102 -4.56 3.40 29.22
CA SER A 1102 -5.60 4.29 28.69
C SER A 1102 -6.93 4.30 29.45
N GLY A 1103 -7.12 3.44 30.46
CA GLY A 1103 -8.39 3.31 31.20
C GLY A 1103 -8.98 4.65 31.65
N ARG A 1104 -10.33 4.72 31.78
CA ARG A 1104 -11.01 5.96 32.21
C ARG A 1104 -10.57 6.33 33.64
N PRO A 1105 -10.25 7.60 33.92
CA PRO A 1105 -10.07 8.07 35.30
C PRO A 1105 -11.43 8.10 35.99
N TYR A 1106 -11.50 7.69 37.26
CA TYR A 1106 -12.73 7.84 38.05
C TYR A 1106 -12.97 9.34 38.34
N PRO A 1107 -14.21 9.83 38.23
CA PRO A 1107 -14.52 11.25 38.38
C PRO A 1107 -14.46 11.77 39.83
N THR A 1108 -14.33 10.91 40.83
CA THR A 1108 -14.33 11.28 42.25
C THR A 1108 -12.91 11.46 42.81
N ALA A 1109 -12.68 12.55 43.54
CA ALA A 1109 -11.44 12.85 44.27
C ALA A 1109 -11.30 12.00 45.56
N SER A 1110 -11.53 10.69 45.47
CA SER A 1110 -11.33 9.75 46.57
C SER A 1110 -9.93 9.14 46.49
N SER A 1111 -9.35 8.77 47.64
CA SER A 1111 -8.08 8.02 47.72
C SER A 1111 -8.07 6.78 46.79
N SER A 1112 -9.22 6.13 46.60
CA SER A 1112 -9.40 4.99 45.70
C SER A 1112 -9.11 5.28 44.22
N ALA A 1113 -9.33 6.51 43.74
CA ALA A 1113 -9.02 6.90 42.36
C ALA A 1113 -7.50 6.99 42.13
N ALA A 1114 -6.75 7.47 43.13
CA ALA A 1114 -5.29 7.56 43.05
C ALA A 1114 -4.62 6.18 43.08
N TRP A 1115 -5.12 5.27 43.92
CA TRP A 1115 -4.72 3.87 43.92
C TRP A 1115 -4.98 3.19 42.57
N SER A 1116 -6.09 3.49 41.91
CA SER A 1116 -6.43 2.86 40.62
C SER A 1116 -5.45 3.18 39.48
N GLY A 1117 -4.95 4.41 39.38
CA GLY A 1117 -3.99 4.77 38.33
C GLY A 1117 -2.56 4.34 38.66
N PHE A 1118 -2.20 4.28 39.95
CA PHE A 1118 -0.95 3.66 40.39
C PHE A 1118 -0.94 2.16 40.07
N LEU A 1119 -2.02 1.45 40.38
CA LEU A 1119 -2.19 0.04 40.03
C LEU A 1119 -2.14 -0.20 38.52
N ARG A 1120 -2.68 0.70 37.69
CA ARG A 1120 -2.55 0.61 36.23
C ARG A 1120 -1.12 0.83 35.76
N GLY A 1121 -0.42 1.83 36.30
CA GLY A 1121 1.00 2.04 36.01
C GLY A 1121 1.85 0.84 36.42
N ALA A 1122 1.56 0.24 37.58
CA ALA A 1122 2.18 -1.00 38.02
C ALA A 1122 1.84 -2.19 37.11
N ALA A 1123 0.60 -2.33 36.64
CA ALA A 1123 0.20 -3.39 35.72
C ALA A 1123 0.88 -3.30 34.34
N VAL A 1124 1.22 -2.08 33.89
CA VAL A 1124 1.99 -1.88 32.64
C VAL A 1124 3.42 -2.41 32.75
N LEU A 1125 4.01 -2.49 33.96
CA LEU A 1125 5.36 -3.04 34.16
C LEU A 1125 5.50 -4.47 33.63
N VAL A 1126 4.42 -5.27 33.65
CA VAL A 1126 4.43 -6.64 33.13
C VAL A 1126 4.77 -6.69 31.63
N PHE A 1127 4.64 -5.59 30.89
CA PHE A 1127 5.02 -5.52 29.49
C PHE A 1127 6.45 -5.00 29.27
N SER A 1128 7.18 -4.68 30.34
CA SER A 1128 8.58 -4.27 30.24
C SER A 1128 9.50 -5.49 30.11
N PRO A 1129 10.42 -5.54 29.14
CA PRO A 1129 11.42 -6.62 29.05
C PRO A 1129 12.30 -6.69 30.31
N ILE A 1130 12.53 -5.57 30.99
CA ILE A 1130 13.35 -5.50 32.21
C ILE A 1130 12.61 -6.18 33.37
N PHE A 1131 11.28 -6.04 33.44
CA PHE A 1131 10.46 -6.70 34.47
C PHE A 1131 10.59 -8.22 34.38
N TRP A 1132 10.46 -8.78 33.19
CA TRP A 1132 10.66 -10.21 32.99
C TRP A 1132 12.11 -10.63 33.26
N ALA A 1133 13.11 -9.80 32.93
CA ALA A 1133 14.49 -10.05 33.31
C ALA A 1133 14.71 -10.13 34.84
N THR A 1134 13.94 -9.38 35.64
CA THR A 1134 13.96 -9.51 37.11
C THR A 1134 13.15 -10.69 37.65
N VAL A 1135 11.96 -10.93 37.10
CA VAL A 1135 11.00 -11.93 37.62
C VAL A 1135 11.44 -13.35 37.30
N LEU A 1136 11.93 -13.58 36.07
CA LEU A 1136 12.50 -14.86 35.64
C LEU A 1136 13.80 -15.17 36.39
N HIS A 1137 14.39 -14.18 37.05
CA HIS A 1137 15.51 -14.40 37.96
C HIS A 1137 15.06 -14.80 39.37
N SER A 1138 13.97 -14.25 39.89
CA SER A 1138 13.55 -14.44 41.29
C SER A 1138 12.58 -15.60 41.55
N SER A 1139 11.78 -16.04 40.56
CA SER A 1139 10.65 -16.95 40.85
C SER A 1139 10.24 -17.96 39.76
N LEU A 1140 10.77 -17.88 38.52
CA LEU A 1140 10.26 -18.67 37.39
C LEU A 1140 11.38 -19.38 36.61
N GLY A 1141 11.51 -20.70 36.82
CA GLY A 1141 12.06 -21.75 35.94
C GLY A 1141 13.35 -21.48 35.14
N GLY A 1142 14.37 -22.35 35.30
CA GLY A 1142 15.64 -22.28 34.55
C GLY A 1142 15.52 -22.22 33.02
N MET A 1143 14.42 -22.74 32.44
CA MET A 1143 14.17 -22.75 31.00
C MET A 1143 14.00 -21.35 30.40
N ALA A 1144 13.21 -20.46 31.02
CA ALA A 1144 12.97 -19.12 30.48
C ALA A 1144 14.21 -18.22 30.60
N ARG A 1145 15.00 -18.41 31.68
CA ARG A 1145 16.30 -17.76 31.85
C ARG A 1145 17.29 -18.17 30.75
N SER A 1146 17.31 -19.44 30.38
CA SER A 1146 18.15 -19.96 29.28
C SER A 1146 17.78 -19.32 27.94
N GLU A 1147 16.49 -19.19 27.62
CA GLU A 1147 16.06 -18.62 26.35
C GLU A 1147 16.39 -17.12 26.20
N ILE A 1148 16.25 -16.32 27.25
CA ILE A 1148 16.66 -14.90 27.21
C ILE A 1148 18.17 -14.76 27.03
N ALA A 1149 18.96 -15.57 27.75
CA ALA A 1149 20.41 -15.58 27.60
C ALA A 1149 20.81 -15.93 26.17
N LYS A 1150 20.14 -16.91 25.54
CA LYS A 1150 20.35 -17.25 24.13
C LYS A 1150 20.03 -16.08 23.20
N VAL A 1151 18.92 -15.37 23.39
CA VAL A 1151 18.55 -14.20 22.56
C VAL A 1151 19.62 -13.10 22.61
N VAL A 1152 20.11 -12.78 23.81
CA VAL A 1152 21.17 -11.77 23.99
C VAL A 1152 22.50 -12.24 23.40
N ALA A 1153 22.85 -13.52 23.58
CA ALA A 1153 24.04 -14.10 22.97
C ALA A 1153 23.97 -14.06 21.43
N HIS A 1154 22.81 -14.36 20.83
CA HIS A 1154 22.63 -14.29 19.38
C HIS A 1154 22.70 -12.86 18.83
N TRP A 1155 22.24 -11.86 19.59
CA TRP A 1155 22.45 -10.47 19.20
C TRP A 1155 23.94 -10.08 19.22
N LYS A 1156 24.69 -10.45 20.26
CA LYS A 1156 26.11 -10.07 20.35
C LYS A 1156 27.01 -10.83 19.38
N LEU A 1157 26.87 -12.14 19.33
CA LEU A 1157 27.73 -13.00 18.51
C LEU A 1157 27.32 -12.94 17.03
N PHE A 1158 26.02 -12.84 16.75
CA PHE A 1158 25.49 -12.97 15.40
C PHE A 1158 24.74 -11.72 14.92
N ASN A 1159 24.71 -10.59 15.62
CA ASN A 1159 24.00 -9.37 15.19
C ASN A 1159 22.49 -9.52 14.91
N ALA A 1160 21.78 -10.40 15.62
CA ALA A 1160 20.31 -10.50 15.50
C ALA A 1160 19.60 -9.19 15.93
N ALA A 1161 18.58 -8.75 15.18
CA ALA A 1161 17.96 -7.43 15.33
C ALA A 1161 16.93 -7.32 16.47
N THR A 1162 16.50 -8.44 17.05
CA THR A 1162 15.41 -8.47 18.06
C THR A 1162 15.71 -7.62 19.30
N VAL A 1163 16.90 -7.74 19.90
CA VAL A 1163 17.27 -6.99 21.10
C VAL A 1163 17.29 -5.47 20.85
N PRO A 1164 17.95 -4.96 19.79
CA PRO A 1164 17.86 -3.55 19.41
C PRO A 1164 16.43 -3.05 19.21
N ILE A 1165 15.57 -3.81 18.52
CA ILE A 1165 14.17 -3.41 18.27
C ILE A 1165 13.38 -3.32 19.59
N VAL A 1166 13.54 -4.32 20.47
CA VAL A 1166 12.86 -4.35 21.76
C VAL A 1166 13.32 -3.18 22.65
N CYS A 1167 14.61 -2.86 22.68
CA CYS A 1167 15.15 -1.80 23.53
C CYS A 1167 14.92 -0.39 22.98
N LEU A 1168 15.07 -0.16 21.67
CA LEU A 1168 15.02 1.17 21.07
C LEU A 1168 13.62 1.58 20.61
N ALA A 1169 12.75 0.62 20.26
CA ALA A 1169 11.43 0.93 19.72
C ALA A 1169 10.29 0.52 20.66
N TYR A 1170 10.31 -0.70 21.21
CA TYR A 1170 9.22 -1.20 22.04
C TYR A 1170 9.26 -0.69 23.48
N LEU A 1171 10.41 -0.77 24.16
CA LEU A 1171 10.56 -0.34 25.55
C LEU A 1171 10.17 1.14 25.76
N PRO A 1172 10.55 2.10 24.88
CA PRO A 1172 10.09 3.48 25.03
C PRO A 1172 8.57 3.64 24.98
N ILE A 1173 7.85 2.83 24.20
CA ILE A 1173 6.38 2.83 24.16
C ILE A 1173 5.81 2.40 25.51
N VAL A 1174 6.37 1.34 26.10
CA VAL A 1174 5.95 0.83 27.43
C VAL A 1174 6.24 1.85 28.53
N LEU A 1175 7.42 2.49 28.51
CA LEU A 1175 7.79 3.54 29.47
C LEU A 1175 6.88 4.77 29.35
N GLN A 1176 6.54 5.19 28.12
CA GLN A 1176 5.58 6.27 27.89
C GLN A 1176 4.18 5.90 28.41
N ALA A 1177 3.73 4.66 28.21
CA ALA A 1177 2.46 4.17 28.71
C ALA A 1177 2.42 4.17 30.26
N GLN A 1178 3.51 3.73 30.90
CA GLN A 1178 3.66 3.70 32.34
C GLN A 1178 3.70 5.10 32.97
N LEU A 1179 4.55 5.99 32.44
CA LEU A 1179 4.62 7.40 32.85
C LEU A 1179 3.27 8.09 32.65
N GLY A 1180 2.62 7.83 31.51
CA GLY A 1180 1.30 8.37 31.21
C GLY A 1180 0.22 7.90 32.18
N ALA A 1181 0.24 6.63 32.61
CA ALA A 1181 -0.67 6.10 33.62
C ALA A 1181 -0.44 6.76 35.00
N PHE A 1182 0.83 6.90 35.42
CA PHE A 1182 1.16 7.54 36.69
C PHE A 1182 0.79 9.01 36.72
N LEU A 1183 0.99 9.77 35.65
CA LEU A 1183 0.63 11.19 35.57
C LEU A 1183 -0.88 11.45 35.56
N ARG A 1184 -1.70 10.44 35.26
CA ARG A 1184 -3.17 10.53 35.20
C ARG A 1184 -3.88 10.30 36.55
N VAL A 1185 -3.16 9.77 37.54
CA VAL A 1185 -3.55 9.79 38.97
C VAL A 1185 -3.72 11.24 39.43
#